data_AF-A0A0D6LIK9-F1
#
_entry.id   AF-A0A0D6LIK9-F1
#
_cell.length_a   1.000
_cell.length_b   1.000
_cell.length_c   1.000
_cell.angle_alpha   90.00
_cell.angle_beta   90.00
_cell.angle_gamma   90.00
#
_symmetry.space_group_name_H-M   'P 1'
#
loop_
_entity.id
_entity.type
_entity.pdbx_description
1 polymer ?
#
loop_
_entity_poly.entity_id
_entity_poly.type
_entity_poly.pdbx_seq_one_letter_code
_entity_poly.pdbx_strand_id
1 'polypeptide(L)'
;VFVEVLLKAVVMWIEVRRACEAVQNFTDIEDAAACAELIKEIEKYKWRLQNILKNQGKSPVERAKLKANAEIPIDGVKVTVDQSVCDETIIISDIFNLNEMDALELVLSGESQKIHFDCLNRGLIAVVCYYDVHRLLAVLLRTMLQWDKESMHESLRGFIEQNFVQRTMFQHLLQLQASFNVTSEFHMLSQPHVNGLGGPRHQNLLRNVIEEIRENGAEALYSLCEWGAEHANEFLTDIFPILKGVPLAEKFASHHLSAWICLVKLTSSNVLSQTTTAASVLSNLVKEIRNETVWSDQSVCGTVQLACAIALRALAVSPADHLNITNVEVDVDKVVDRAIKNLAMVFIRHGVIRCDSFKMCCTHVRVVDMMLKQLIALFPAKLMEIERNSEDELVWVDEMAEKGQQATPALHYENLLRCISDLYQIVDDPKASVALKECITELSMAYSSSGSDDDAAEVFLEERQWAVLDAALGVVSAPVPLPLKGALLRLVAALAKREASALRIWNSLNAHGLCTFAENGTLQGLQRELDERECAEEMFDTSLGFVHLLRSLLSHSHITIPEFAAPYLQYLTKSIVSQMASRSYKDIGHETVNIVISEQDGALSELEVEILPKEIRAITAGHLHVVVEHRLVFLGIERAD
;
A
#
# COMPACT_ATOMS: atom_id res chain seq x y z
N VAL A 1 20.78 38.63 -13.25
CA VAL A 1 20.66 39.68 -12.21
C VAL A 1 19.45 39.51 -11.29
N PHE A 2 18.20 39.91 -11.61
CA PHE A 2 17.07 39.79 -10.64
C PHE A 2 16.75 38.34 -10.24
N VAL A 3 16.72 37.42 -11.22
CA VAL A 3 16.56 35.96 -10.99
C VAL A 3 17.77 35.34 -10.25
N GLU A 4 18.96 35.88 -10.47
CA GLU A 4 20.22 35.43 -9.86
C GLU A 4 20.36 35.88 -8.39
N VAL A 5 19.76 37.03 -8.08
CA VAL A 5 19.63 37.59 -6.74
C VAL A 5 18.54 36.84 -5.96
N LEU A 6 17.41 36.48 -6.61
CA LEU A 6 16.37 35.62 -6.04
C LEU A 6 16.88 34.20 -5.74
N LEU A 7 17.67 33.59 -6.64
CA LEU A 7 18.28 32.27 -6.41
C LEU A 7 19.27 32.24 -5.21
N LYS A 8 19.84 33.40 -4.85
CA LYS A 8 20.69 33.54 -3.65
C LYS A 8 19.90 33.87 -2.37
N ALA A 9 18.65 34.32 -2.49
CA ALA A 9 17.79 34.72 -1.38
C ALA A 9 16.77 33.64 -0.97
N VAL A 10 16.83 32.46 -1.58
CA VAL A 10 16.00 31.28 -1.27
C VAL A 10 16.87 30.29 -0.50
N VAL A 11 16.93 30.47 0.80
CA VAL A 11 17.83 29.84 1.76
C VAL A 11 17.11 28.68 2.44
N MET A 12 15.97 28.87 3.10
CA MET A 12 15.31 27.84 3.92
C MET A 12 14.99 26.54 3.16
N TRP A 13 14.44 26.61 1.93
CA TRP A 13 14.10 25.40 1.16
C TRP A 13 15.33 24.76 0.50
N ILE A 14 16.22 25.57 -0.08
CA ILE A 14 17.42 25.07 -0.78
C ILE A 14 18.45 24.51 0.22
N GLU A 15 18.62 25.13 1.37
CA GLU A 15 19.55 24.68 2.40
C GLU A 15 19.16 23.33 2.99
N VAL A 16 17.88 23.14 3.33
CA VAL A 16 17.39 21.84 3.80
C VAL A 16 17.53 20.79 2.71
N ARG A 17 17.28 21.15 1.45
CA ARG A 17 17.51 20.24 0.31
C ARG A 17 18.97 19.83 0.19
N ARG A 18 19.91 20.79 0.27
CA ARG A 18 21.36 20.50 0.25
C ARG A 18 21.78 19.64 1.43
N ALA A 19 21.26 19.89 2.62
CA ALA A 19 21.54 19.06 3.79
C ALA A 19 21.00 17.63 3.60
N CYS A 20 19.81 17.49 3.02
CA CYS A 20 19.23 16.19 2.69
C CYS A 20 20.10 15.45 1.66
N GLU A 21 20.51 16.11 0.57
CA GLU A 21 21.41 15.56 -0.45
C GLU A 21 22.78 15.17 0.14
N ALA A 22 23.33 15.98 1.07
CA ALA A 22 24.58 15.66 1.75
C ALA A 22 24.45 14.39 2.61
N VAL A 23 23.37 14.25 3.38
CA VAL A 23 23.10 13.05 4.19
C VAL A 23 22.84 11.82 3.32
N GLN A 24 22.05 11.94 2.25
CA GLN A 24 21.75 10.80 1.36
C GLN A 24 22.98 10.27 0.61
N ASN A 25 23.93 11.15 0.28
CA ASN A 25 25.16 10.78 -0.42
C ASN A 25 26.33 10.48 0.53
N PHE A 26 26.12 10.55 1.85
CA PHE A 26 27.18 10.32 2.82
C PHE A 26 27.53 8.83 2.92
N THR A 27 28.78 8.48 2.57
CA THR A 27 29.28 7.10 2.61
C THR A 27 30.35 6.87 3.67
N ASP A 28 30.98 7.92 4.18
CA ASP A 28 32.15 7.85 5.06
C ASP A 28 31.75 7.77 6.55
N ILE A 29 30.81 6.87 6.85
CA ILE A 29 30.15 6.73 8.17
C ILE A 29 31.12 6.22 9.27
N GLU A 30 32.24 5.63 8.86
CA GLU A 30 33.32 5.15 9.73
C GLU A 30 34.39 6.23 9.99
N ASP A 31 34.49 7.26 9.15
CA ASP A 31 35.55 8.27 9.24
C ASP A 31 35.20 9.38 10.25
N ALA A 32 36.09 9.57 11.24
CA ALA A 32 35.87 10.50 12.34
C ALA A 32 35.77 11.96 11.89
N ALA A 33 36.57 12.39 10.91
CA ALA A 33 36.62 13.78 10.46
C ALA A 33 35.41 14.10 9.58
N ALA A 34 35.06 13.21 8.66
CA ALA A 34 33.87 13.31 7.82
C ALA A 34 32.60 13.33 8.68
N CYS A 35 32.51 12.45 9.68
CA CYS A 35 31.42 12.46 10.67
C CYS A 35 31.33 13.78 11.43
N ALA A 36 32.47 14.36 11.86
CA ALA A 36 32.47 15.63 12.59
C ALA A 36 31.98 16.81 11.73
N GLU A 37 32.35 16.86 10.45
CA GLU A 37 31.84 17.89 9.52
C GLU A 37 30.35 17.69 9.24
N LEU A 38 29.91 16.46 9.05
CA LEU A 38 28.50 16.14 8.88
C LEU A 38 27.65 16.55 10.11
N ILE A 39 28.14 16.29 11.32
CA ILE A 39 27.46 16.71 12.55
C ILE A 39 27.27 18.23 12.57
N LYS A 40 28.30 19.01 12.24
CA LYS A 40 28.19 20.48 12.17
C LYS A 40 27.12 20.92 11.18
N GLU A 41 26.97 20.22 10.06
CA GLU A 41 25.95 20.53 9.06
C GLU A 41 24.54 20.21 9.57
N ILE A 42 24.34 19.02 10.15
CA ILE A 42 23.05 18.58 10.68
C ILE A 42 22.61 19.43 11.88
N GLU A 43 23.56 19.86 12.73
CA GLU A 43 23.27 20.60 13.95
C GLU A 43 22.54 21.93 13.70
N LYS A 44 22.75 22.55 12.52
CA LYS A 44 22.00 23.74 12.07
C LYS A 44 20.48 23.51 12.03
N TYR A 45 20.05 22.29 11.71
CA TYR A 45 18.64 21.93 11.54
C TYR A 45 18.08 21.11 12.71
N LYS A 46 18.89 20.86 13.75
CA LYS A 46 18.55 20.00 14.90
C LYS A 46 17.16 20.27 15.47
N TRP A 47 16.84 21.54 15.75
CA TRP A 47 15.53 21.91 16.31
C TRP A 47 14.37 21.54 15.37
N ARG A 48 14.54 21.77 14.06
CA ARG A 48 13.53 21.46 13.04
C ARG A 48 13.34 19.96 12.85
N LEU A 49 14.42 19.19 12.90
CA LEU A 49 14.37 17.73 12.86
C LEU A 49 13.64 17.16 14.09
N GLN A 50 13.85 17.75 15.27
CA GLN A 50 13.12 17.40 16.50
C GLN A 50 11.64 17.82 16.50
N ASN A 51 11.26 18.73 15.62
CA ASN A 51 9.96 19.38 15.61
C ASN A 51 9.36 19.44 14.20
N ILE A 52 9.45 18.34 13.45
CA ILE A 52 8.87 18.24 12.09
C ILE A 52 7.39 18.68 12.12
N LEU A 53 6.97 19.50 11.16
CA LEU A 53 5.65 20.17 11.06
C LEU A 53 5.33 21.22 12.14
N LYS A 54 6.27 21.54 13.03
CA LYS A 54 6.13 22.68 13.95
C LYS A 54 7.06 23.82 13.53
N ASN A 55 6.64 25.03 13.85
CA ASN A 55 7.35 26.27 13.52
C ASN A 55 7.58 27.10 14.78
N GLN A 56 8.59 27.98 14.77
CA GLN A 56 8.96 28.81 15.94
C GLN A 56 7.93 29.89 16.27
N GLY A 57 6.88 30.04 15.44
CA GLY A 57 5.79 30.97 15.63
C GLY A 57 6.01 32.31 14.95
N LYS A 58 4.97 33.15 15.00
CA LYS A 58 4.94 34.50 14.43
C LYS A 58 5.72 35.51 15.27
N SER A 59 6.25 36.54 14.61
CA SER A 59 7.05 37.60 15.18
C SER A 59 6.41 38.97 14.87
N PRO A 60 5.73 39.60 15.87
CA PRO A 60 5.12 40.92 15.66
C PRO A 60 6.13 41.99 15.21
N VAL A 61 7.39 41.83 15.60
CA VAL A 61 8.49 42.73 15.23
C VAL A 61 8.84 42.59 13.76
N GLU A 62 8.91 41.37 13.22
CA GLU A 62 9.20 41.15 11.80
C GLU A 62 7.99 41.43 10.92
N ARG A 63 6.78 41.15 11.41
CA ARG A 63 5.54 41.59 10.76
C ARG A 63 5.46 43.09 10.56
N ALA A 64 5.94 43.88 11.53
CA ALA A 64 5.98 45.33 11.41
C ALA A 64 6.97 45.82 10.33
N LYS A 65 7.96 45.00 9.94
CA LYS A 65 8.93 45.30 8.88
C LYS A 65 8.37 45.02 7.48
N LEU A 66 7.38 44.14 7.34
CA LEU A 66 6.70 43.85 6.07
C LEU A 66 5.80 45.01 5.65
N LYS A 67 6.37 45.92 4.85
CA LYS A 67 5.64 47.03 4.23
C LYS A 67 5.98 47.09 2.74
N ALA A 68 4.99 47.44 1.92
CA ALA A 68 5.22 47.62 0.49
C ALA A 68 6.33 48.65 0.24
N ASN A 69 7.20 48.34 -0.72
CA ASN A 69 8.38 49.10 -1.11
C ASN A 69 9.48 49.21 -0.04
N ALA A 70 9.39 48.45 1.06
CA ALA A 70 10.49 48.34 2.00
C ALA A 70 11.62 47.47 1.41
N GLU A 71 12.87 47.86 1.69
CA GLU A 71 14.03 46.99 1.46
C GLU A 71 14.20 46.06 2.65
N ILE A 72 13.90 44.78 2.47
CA ILE A 72 14.06 43.77 3.51
C ILE A 72 15.39 43.04 3.27
N PRO A 73 16.30 43.02 4.26
CA PRO A 73 17.52 42.24 4.16
C PRO A 73 17.21 40.76 4.37
N ILE A 74 17.50 39.93 3.37
CA ILE A 74 17.47 38.46 3.41
C ILE A 74 18.89 38.00 3.13
N ASP A 75 19.56 37.39 4.10
CA ASP A 75 20.96 36.90 3.99
C ASP A 75 21.95 37.90 3.38
N GLY A 76 21.87 39.15 3.84
CA GLY A 76 22.76 40.23 3.42
C GLY A 76 22.41 40.85 2.06
N VAL A 77 21.39 40.32 1.36
CA VAL A 77 20.84 40.88 0.13
C VAL A 77 19.58 41.67 0.46
N LYS A 78 19.51 42.92 -0.02
CA LYS A 78 18.29 43.73 0.13
C LYS A 78 17.31 43.43 -1.00
N VAL A 79 16.15 42.92 -0.65
CA VAL A 79 15.05 42.64 -1.59
C VAL A 79 13.94 43.66 -1.37
N THR A 80 13.51 44.31 -2.46
CA THR A 80 12.36 45.22 -2.44
C THR A 80 11.09 44.39 -2.65
N VAL A 81 10.14 44.48 -1.72
CA VAL A 81 8.89 43.70 -1.76
C VAL A 81 7.70 44.57 -2.14
N ASP A 82 6.84 44.06 -3.03
CA ASP A 82 5.59 44.73 -3.41
C ASP A 82 4.45 44.37 -2.44
N GLN A 83 3.31 45.06 -2.55
CA GLN A 83 2.16 44.82 -1.68
C GLN A 83 1.62 43.38 -1.81
N SER A 84 1.66 42.81 -3.02
CA SER A 84 1.11 41.48 -3.27
C SER A 84 1.96 40.37 -2.63
N VAL A 85 3.28 40.53 -2.59
CA VAL A 85 4.22 39.67 -1.84
C VAL A 85 4.01 39.82 -0.34
N CYS A 86 3.81 41.05 0.16
CA CYS A 86 3.49 41.27 1.57
C CYS A 86 2.20 40.57 2.00
N ASP A 87 1.13 40.69 1.20
CA ASP A 87 -0.17 40.09 1.50
C ASP A 87 -0.08 38.56 1.53
N GLU A 88 0.58 37.94 0.55
CA GLU A 88 0.79 36.49 0.53
C GLU A 88 1.70 36.00 1.65
N THR A 89 2.75 36.76 2.00
CA THR A 89 3.63 36.45 3.12
C THR A 89 2.84 36.41 4.43
N ILE A 90 1.93 37.37 4.62
CA ILE A 90 1.05 37.42 5.79
C ILE A 90 0.12 36.19 5.83
N ILE A 91 -0.47 35.81 4.70
CA ILE A 91 -1.34 34.63 4.61
C ILE A 91 -0.55 33.36 4.98
N ILE A 92 0.63 33.15 4.39
CA ILE A 92 1.51 32.00 4.66
C ILE A 92 1.96 31.97 6.13
N SER A 93 2.34 33.13 6.67
CA SER A 93 2.72 33.27 8.09
C SER A 93 1.56 32.90 9.03
N ASP A 94 0.35 33.37 8.74
CA ASP A 94 -0.81 33.11 9.58
C ASP A 94 -1.29 31.67 9.52
N ILE A 95 -1.33 31.07 8.33
CA ILE A 95 -1.87 29.72 8.15
C ILE A 95 -0.95 28.64 8.73
N PHE A 96 0.37 28.81 8.59
CA PHE A 96 1.36 27.85 9.09
C PHE A 96 1.99 28.24 10.43
N ASN A 97 1.57 29.37 11.02
CA ASN A 97 2.20 29.96 12.20
C ASN A 97 3.72 30.10 12.05
N LEU A 98 4.15 30.61 10.90
CA LEU A 98 5.55 30.82 10.53
C LEU A 98 6.03 32.22 10.90
N ASN A 99 7.33 32.33 11.14
CA ASN A 99 8.01 33.61 11.19
C ASN A 99 7.80 34.37 9.87
N GLU A 100 7.63 35.68 9.94
CA GLU A 100 7.38 36.51 8.78
C GLU A 100 8.53 36.52 7.76
N MET A 101 9.78 36.35 8.20
CA MET A 101 10.94 36.22 7.30
C MET A 101 10.96 34.86 6.60
N ASP A 102 10.71 33.77 7.32
CA ASP A 102 10.60 32.41 6.75
C ASP A 102 9.42 32.33 5.75
N ALA A 103 8.30 32.98 6.07
CA ALA A 103 7.15 33.06 5.18
C ALA A 103 7.44 33.89 3.93
N LEU A 104 8.15 35.02 4.06
CA LEU A 104 8.55 35.85 2.93
C LEU A 104 9.44 35.06 1.99
N GLU A 105 10.41 34.35 2.55
CA GLU A 105 11.33 33.52 1.82
C GLU A 105 10.63 32.39 1.05
N LEU A 106 9.62 31.74 1.63
CA LEU A 106 8.79 30.75 0.91
C LEU A 106 8.07 31.37 -0.29
N VAL A 107 7.52 32.58 -0.15
CA VAL A 107 6.84 33.29 -1.25
C VAL A 107 7.84 33.65 -2.36
N LEU A 108 9.03 34.13 -2.01
CA LEU A 108 10.10 34.41 -2.97
C LEU A 108 10.61 33.13 -3.65
N SER A 109 10.66 32.02 -2.90
CA SER A 109 10.95 30.68 -3.44
C SER A 109 9.91 30.31 -4.49
N GLY A 110 8.62 30.49 -4.18
CA GLY A 110 7.52 30.25 -5.11
C GLY A 110 7.63 31.07 -6.40
N GLU A 111 8.03 32.34 -6.31
CA GLU A 111 8.24 33.18 -7.50
C GLU A 111 9.43 32.69 -8.34
N SER A 112 10.53 32.29 -7.69
CA SER A 112 11.70 31.75 -8.38
C SER A 112 11.42 30.42 -9.11
N GLN A 113 10.57 29.57 -8.51
CA GLN A 113 10.24 28.23 -9.01
C GLN A 113 9.10 28.23 -10.04
N LYS A 114 8.45 29.37 -10.27
CA LYS A 114 7.31 29.52 -11.18
C LYS A 114 7.57 28.99 -12.60
N ILE A 115 8.82 29.03 -13.06
CA ILE A 115 9.26 28.50 -14.36
C ILE A 115 9.04 26.98 -14.47
N HIS A 116 9.09 26.25 -13.36
CA HIS A 116 8.92 24.80 -13.30
C HIS A 116 7.45 24.35 -13.13
N PHE A 117 6.55 25.29 -12.83
CA PHE A 117 5.16 25.00 -12.50
C PHE A 117 4.20 25.81 -13.39
N ASP A 118 3.87 25.26 -14.55
CA ASP A 118 2.87 25.86 -15.44
C ASP A 118 1.53 26.06 -14.72
N CYS A 119 0.97 27.26 -14.89
CA CYS A 119 -0.36 27.64 -14.38
C CYS A 119 -0.52 27.67 -12.86
N LEU A 120 0.55 27.64 -12.07
CA LEU A 120 0.50 27.88 -10.62
C LEU A 120 0.96 29.31 -10.28
N ASN A 121 0.29 29.94 -9.33
CA ASN A 121 0.75 31.20 -8.77
C ASN A 121 1.82 30.95 -7.69
N ARG A 122 2.62 31.98 -7.38
CA ARG A 122 3.73 31.85 -6.41
C ARG A 122 3.27 31.43 -5.01
N GLY A 123 2.08 31.86 -4.56
CA GLY A 123 1.52 31.45 -3.27
C GLY A 123 1.22 29.95 -3.19
N LEU A 124 0.61 29.38 -4.23
CA LEU A 124 0.36 27.93 -4.32
C LEU A 124 1.66 27.13 -4.37
N ILE A 125 2.69 27.66 -5.05
CA ILE A 125 4.03 27.04 -5.07
C ILE A 125 4.68 27.15 -3.69
N ALA A 126 4.52 28.28 -2.98
CA ALA A 126 5.03 28.46 -1.62
C ALA A 126 4.43 27.45 -0.64
N VAL A 127 3.13 27.14 -0.76
CA VAL A 127 2.46 26.06 0.00
C VAL A 127 3.12 24.70 -0.27
N VAL A 128 3.41 24.38 -1.54
CA VAL A 128 4.12 23.14 -1.89
C VAL A 128 5.52 23.12 -1.30
N CYS A 129 6.29 24.20 -1.46
CA CYS A 129 7.63 24.32 -0.91
C CYS A 129 7.62 24.15 0.62
N TYR A 130 6.63 24.70 1.32
CA TYR A 130 6.49 24.52 2.77
C TYR A 130 6.41 23.04 3.17
N TYR A 131 5.50 22.30 2.56
CA TYR A 131 5.38 20.86 2.85
C TYR A 131 6.61 20.10 2.39
N ASP A 132 7.21 20.47 1.26
CA ASP A 132 8.43 19.84 0.77
C ASP A 132 9.62 20.04 1.74
N VAL A 133 9.71 21.18 2.44
CA VAL A 133 10.71 21.34 3.51
C VAL A 133 10.52 20.31 4.61
N HIS A 134 9.29 20.11 5.08
CA HIS A 134 9.00 19.12 6.12
C HIS A 134 9.21 17.69 5.63
N ARG A 135 8.93 17.42 4.36
CA ARG A 135 9.23 16.16 3.70
C ARG A 135 10.73 15.89 3.70
N LEU A 136 11.55 16.86 3.30
CA LEU A 136 13.01 16.74 3.30
C LEU A 136 13.58 16.56 4.71
N LEU A 137 13.03 17.24 5.72
CA LEU A 137 13.40 17.03 7.14
C LEU A 137 13.06 15.61 7.61
N ALA A 138 11.89 15.09 7.24
CA ALA A 138 11.49 13.73 7.56
C ALA A 138 12.38 12.70 6.85
N VAL A 139 12.72 12.92 5.58
CA VAL A 139 13.68 12.08 4.82
C VAL A 139 15.06 12.10 5.47
N LEU A 140 15.53 13.27 5.91
CA LEU A 140 16.84 13.41 6.55
C LEU A 140 16.88 12.61 7.86
N LEU A 141 15.89 12.80 8.74
CA LEU A 141 15.77 12.03 9.99
C LEU A 141 15.70 10.53 9.74
N ARG A 142 14.85 10.10 8.81
CA ARG A 142 14.69 8.69 8.42
C ARG A 142 16.00 8.09 7.91
N THR A 143 16.70 8.77 7.00
CA THR A 143 17.97 8.30 6.43
C THR A 143 19.03 8.13 7.51
N MET A 144 19.18 9.12 8.41
CA MET A 144 20.13 9.04 9.52
C MET A 144 19.86 7.85 10.44
N LEU A 145 18.59 7.59 10.75
CA LEU A 145 18.19 6.47 11.61
C LEU A 145 18.25 5.10 10.90
N GLN A 146 18.35 5.07 9.58
CA GLN A 146 18.50 3.83 8.81
C GLN A 146 19.95 3.40 8.58
N TRP A 147 20.92 4.26 8.91
CA TRP A 147 22.32 3.88 8.87
C TRP A 147 22.61 2.74 9.84
N ASP A 148 23.52 1.87 9.42
CA ASP A 148 23.95 0.77 10.25
C ASP A 148 24.63 1.29 11.52
N LYS A 149 24.01 0.99 12.66
CA LYS A 149 24.47 1.44 13.97
C LYS A 149 25.85 0.86 14.29
N GLU A 150 26.16 -0.37 13.85
CA GLU A 150 27.37 -1.08 14.26
C GLU A 150 28.64 -0.52 13.60
N SER A 151 28.59 -0.25 12.29
CA SER A 151 29.70 0.36 11.54
C SER A 151 29.91 1.84 11.84
N MET A 152 28.92 2.55 12.39
CA MET A 152 29.00 4.00 12.56
C MET A 152 30.03 4.48 13.58
N HIS A 153 30.81 5.51 13.24
CA HIS A 153 31.75 6.15 14.15
C HIS A 153 31.06 6.68 15.43
N GLU A 154 31.72 6.52 16.58
CA GLU A 154 31.14 6.78 17.92
C GLU A 154 30.60 8.21 18.09
N SER A 155 31.26 9.21 17.51
CA SER A 155 30.82 10.62 17.59
C SER A 155 29.46 10.86 16.93
N LEU A 156 29.25 10.30 15.74
CA LEU A 156 27.99 10.43 15.01
C LEU A 156 26.89 9.60 15.69
N ARG A 157 27.23 8.38 16.13
CA ARG A 157 26.33 7.52 16.90
C ARG A 157 25.83 8.22 18.16
N GLY A 158 26.75 8.74 18.96
CA GLY A 158 26.43 9.47 20.19
C GLY A 158 25.62 10.74 19.93
N PHE A 159 25.90 11.47 18.84
CA PHE A 159 25.09 12.62 18.43
C PHE A 159 23.65 12.21 18.09
N ILE A 160 23.44 11.14 17.33
CA ILE A 160 22.10 10.67 16.96
C ILE A 160 21.33 10.21 18.20
N GLU A 161 21.95 9.38 19.05
CA GLU A 161 21.34 8.86 20.27
C GLU A 161 20.92 9.98 21.23
N GLN A 162 21.80 10.94 21.46
CA GLN A 162 21.54 12.03 22.40
C GLN A 162 20.47 13.00 21.92
N ASN A 163 20.30 13.19 20.60
CA ASN A 163 19.46 14.26 20.07
C ASN A 163 18.15 13.78 19.44
N PHE A 164 18.10 12.57 18.89
CA PHE A 164 16.93 12.08 18.15
C PHE A 164 16.31 10.83 18.77
N VAL A 165 17.08 10.01 19.48
CA VAL A 165 16.58 8.78 20.14
C VAL A 165 16.04 9.12 21.54
N GLN A 166 14.94 9.86 21.57
CA GLN A 166 14.30 10.35 22.80
C GLN A 166 12.80 10.05 22.81
N ARG A 167 12.22 9.89 24.01
CA ARG A 167 10.76 9.73 24.19
C ARG A 167 9.96 10.89 23.61
N THR A 168 10.45 12.12 23.73
CA THR A 168 9.80 13.32 23.18
C THR A 168 9.71 13.27 21.65
N MET A 169 10.76 12.81 20.97
CA MET A 169 10.74 12.59 19.52
C MET A 169 9.73 11.51 19.16
N PHE A 170 9.75 10.38 19.88
CA PHE A 170 8.83 9.27 19.66
C PHE A 170 7.36 9.71 19.79
N GLN A 171 7.02 10.45 20.86
CA GLN A 171 5.69 11.01 21.08
C GLN A 171 5.28 12.01 19.99
N HIS A 172 6.21 12.85 19.55
CA HIS A 172 5.97 13.83 18.49
C HIS A 172 5.60 13.13 17.17
N LEU A 173 6.35 12.10 16.78
CA LEU A 173 6.05 11.35 15.55
C LEU A 173 4.77 10.51 15.66
N LEU A 174 4.45 9.95 16.84
CA LEU A 174 3.15 9.29 17.06
C LEU A 174 1.98 10.28 16.88
N GLN A 175 2.11 11.49 17.45
CA GLN A 175 1.11 12.54 17.29
C GLN A 175 0.97 13.00 15.83
N LEU A 176 2.07 13.04 15.08
CA LEU A 176 2.06 13.30 13.64
C LEU A 176 1.18 12.28 12.92
N GLN A 177 1.35 10.97 13.17
CA GLN A 177 0.54 9.94 12.53
C GLN A 177 -0.96 10.07 12.84
N ALA A 178 -1.30 10.50 14.06
CA ALA A 178 -2.68 10.69 14.50
C ALA A 178 -3.36 11.92 13.89
N SER A 179 -2.65 13.05 13.78
CA SER A 179 -3.28 14.35 13.48
C SER A 179 -3.01 14.91 12.09
N PHE A 180 -1.91 14.53 11.44
CA PHE A 180 -1.48 15.15 10.18
C PHE A 180 -1.83 14.30 8.95
N ASN A 181 -2.92 14.60 8.23
CA ASN A 181 -3.32 13.84 7.04
C ASN A 181 -3.87 14.73 5.92
N VAL A 182 -4.01 14.17 4.71
CA VAL A 182 -4.48 14.93 3.54
C VAL A 182 -5.82 15.63 3.81
N THR A 183 -6.74 14.97 4.52
CA THR A 183 -8.05 15.55 4.85
C THR A 183 -7.94 16.75 5.78
N SER A 184 -7.15 16.67 6.86
CA SER A 184 -6.95 17.77 7.80
C SER A 184 -6.26 18.96 7.13
N GLU A 185 -5.21 18.68 6.36
CA GLU A 185 -4.42 19.72 5.68
C GLU A 185 -5.23 20.40 4.58
N PHE A 186 -5.98 19.64 3.77
CA PHE A 186 -6.81 20.22 2.72
C PHE A 186 -7.94 21.06 3.33
N HIS A 187 -8.55 20.62 4.44
CA HIS A 187 -9.54 21.42 5.14
C HIS A 187 -8.95 22.75 5.63
N MET A 188 -7.74 22.73 6.19
CA MET A 188 -7.02 23.92 6.62
C MET A 188 -6.68 24.86 5.45
N LEU A 189 -6.22 24.32 4.31
CA LEU A 189 -5.86 25.12 3.13
C LEU A 189 -7.07 25.64 2.34
N SER A 190 -8.23 24.97 2.46
CA SER A 190 -9.48 25.35 1.80
C SER A 190 -10.18 26.57 2.41
N GLN A 191 -9.65 27.10 3.52
CA GLN A 191 -10.23 28.24 4.20
C GLN A 191 -10.33 29.46 3.25
N PRO A 192 -11.48 30.18 3.23
CA PRO A 192 -11.74 31.22 2.22
C PRO A 192 -10.72 32.37 2.18
N HIS A 193 -10.04 32.63 3.31
CA HIS A 193 -9.02 33.68 3.44
C HIS A 193 -7.61 33.20 3.07
N VAL A 194 -7.42 31.89 2.85
CA VAL A 194 -6.15 31.27 2.46
C VAL A 194 -6.15 30.98 0.96
N ASN A 195 -7.22 30.34 0.46
CA ASN A 195 -7.30 29.82 -0.92
C ASN A 195 -6.05 29.03 -1.32
N GLY A 196 -5.55 28.20 -0.41
CA GLY A 196 -4.29 27.47 -0.54
C GLY A 196 -4.37 26.21 -1.40
N LEU A 197 -5.54 25.90 -1.97
CA LEU A 197 -5.76 24.76 -2.86
C LEU A 197 -6.00 25.25 -4.29
N GLY A 198 -5.12 24.84 -5.20
CA GLY A 198 -5.26 25.08 -6.64
C GLY A 198 -6.12 24.03 -7.34
N GLY A 199 -5.92 23.90 -8.66
CA GLY A 199 -6.57 22.86 -9.47
C GLY A 199 -6.05 21.44 -9.17
N PRO A 200 -6.59 20.41 -9.85
CA PRO A 200 -6.28 19.00 -9.57
C PRO A 200 -4.78 18.65 -9.56
N ARG A 201 -3.99 19.27 -10.45
CA ARG A 201 -2.53 19.07 -10.51
C ARG A 201 -1.83 19.50 -9.21
N HIS A 202 -2.22 20.66 -8.66
CA HIS A 202 -1.66 21.17 -7.41
C HIS A 202 -2.09 20.32 -6.21
N GLN A 203 -3.37 19.94 -6.18
CA GLN A 203 -3.89 19.06 -5.13
C GLN A 203 -3.20 17.70 -5.12
N ASN A 204 -2.94 17.09 -6.28
CA ASN A 204 -2.18 15.84 -6.36
C ASN A 204 -0.74 16.01 -5.85
N LEU A 205 -0.07 17.11 -6.19
CA LEU A 205 1.27 17.38 -5.69
C LEU A 205 1.29 17.50 -4.15
N LEU A 206 0.34 18.24 -3.58
CA LEU A 206 0.21 18.36 -2.12
C LEU A 206 -0.12 17.03 -1.46
N ARG A 207 -1.05 16.25 -2.04
CA ARG A 207 -1.39 14.91 -1.54
C ARG A 207 -0.15 14.04 -1.44
N ASN A 208 0.62 13.93 -2.53
CA ASN A 208 1.83 13.11 -2.57
C ASN A 208 2.86 13.55 -1.52
N VAL A 209 3.13 14.86 -1.42
CA VAL A 209 4.10 15.37 -0.43
C VAL A 209 3.63 15.12 1.01
N ILE A 210 2.34 15.27 1.30
CA ILE A 210 1.76 15.00 2.62
C ILE A 210 1.84 13.50 2.96
N GLU A 211 1.51 12.63 2.00
CA GLU A 211 1.60 11.18 2.15
C GLU A 211 3.06 10.74 2.35
N GLU A 212 4.02 11.29 1.59
CA GLU A 212 5.45 11.05 1.77
C GLU A 212 5.94 11.49 3.16
N ILE A 213 5.50 12.63 3.69
CA ILE A 213 5.85 13.05 5.07
C ILE A 213 5.37 11.99 6.08
N ARG A 214 4.14 11.48 5.93
CA ARG A 214 3.60 10.44 6.82
C ARG A 214 4.39 9.14 6.71
N GLU A 215 4.72 8.71 5.51
CA GLU A 215 5.56 7.51 5.27
C GLU A 215 6.93 7.66 5.92
N ASN A 216 7.63 8.76 5.65
CA ASN A 216 8.95 9.01 6.23
C ASN A 216 8.89 9.08 7.76
N GLY A 217 7.83 9.68 8.33
CA GLY A 217 7.59 9.70 9.77
C GLY A 217 7.32 8.31 10.36
N ALA A 218 6.62 7.43 9.64
CA ALA A 218 6.37 6.05 10.06
C ALA A 218 7.64 5.19 10.01
N GLU A 219 8.46 5.35 8.96
CA GLU A 219 9.78 4.70 8.89
C GLU A 219 10.73 5.19 9.99
N ALA A 220 10.74 6.50 10.27
CA ALA A 220 11.53 7.06 11.37
C ALA A 220 11.07 6.52 12.73
N LEU A 221 9.75 6.39 12.97
CA LEU A 221 9.21 5.74 14.18
C LEU A 221 9.73 4.30 14.34
N TYR A 222 9.71 3.52 13.26
CA TYR A 222 10.21 2.15 13.29
C TYR A 222 11.72 2.12 13.63
N SER A 223 12.53 2.93 12.95
CA SER A 223 13.96 2.99 13.21
C SER A 223 14.27 3.50 14.62
N LEU A 224 13.47 4.43 15.17
CA LEU A 224 13.59 4.82 16.58
C LEU A 224 13.36 3.65 17.54
N CYS A 225 12.48 2.70 17.22
CA CYS A 225 12.32 1.49 18.02
C CYS A 225 13.56 0.58 17.98
N GLU A 226 14.30 0.55 16.86
CA GLU A 226 15.59 -0.17 16.77
C GLU A 226 16.68 0.51 17.58
N TRP A 227 16.83 1.82 17.40
CA TRP A 227 17.85 2.60 18.10
C TRP A 227 17.58 2.71 19.60
N GLY A 228 16.31 2.83 19.98
CA GLY A 228 15.83 3.13 21.32
C GLY A 228 15.53 1.89 22.17
N ALA A 229 16.27 0.79 22.01
CA ALA A 229 16.05 -0.45 22.77
C ALA A 229 15.96 -0.22 24.29
N GLU A 230 16.80 0.66 24.84
CA GLU A 230 16.79 1.00 26.27
C GLU A 230 15.56 1.83 26.71
N HIS A 231 14.89 2.50 25.77
CA HIS A 231 13.67 3.27 26.02
C HIS A 231 12.38 2.45 25.76
N ALA A 232 12.48 1.15 25.49
CA ALA A 232 11.35 0.33 25.06
C ALA A 232 10.15 0.37 26.02
N ASN A 233 10.37 0.33 27.33
CA ASN A 233 9.28 0.46 28.32
C ASN A 233 8.54 1.80 28.22
N GLU A 234 9.28 2.89 28.02
CA GLU A 234 8.69 4.23 27.92
C GLU A 234 7.89 4.38 26.63
N PHE A 235 8.43 3.90 25.51
CA PHE A 235 7.75 3.94 24.21
C PHE A 235 6.49 3.06 24.23
N LEU A 236 6.56 1.86 24.80
CA LEU A 236 5.38 0.99 24.96
C LEU A 236 4.29 1.63 25.82
N THR A 237 4.67 2.36 26.88
CA THR A 237 3.72 3.10 27.73
C THR A 237 2.92 4.13 26.94
N ASP A 238 3.54 4.77 25.94
CA ASP A 238 2.86 5.72 25.06
C ASP A 238 2.02 5.03 23.96
N ILE A 239 2.36 3.79 23.58
CA ILE A 239 1.62 2.99 22.59
C ILE A 239 0.34 2.36 23.17
N PHE A 240 0.37 1.82 24.39
CA PHE A 240 -0.76 1.06 24.94
C PHE A 240 -2.10 1.81 24.95
N PRO A 241 -2.18 3.10 25.32
CA PRO A 241 -3.44 3.85 25.26
C PRO A 241 -4.04 3.91 23.86
N ILE A 242 -3.20 4.02 22.83
CA ILE A 242 -3.62 4.07 21.42
C ILE A 242 -4.24 2.73 21.02
N LEU A 243 -3.56 1.62 21.31
CA LEU A 243 -4.04 0.29 20.90
C LEU A 243 -5.24 -0.21 21.71
N LYS A 244 -5.31 0.11 23.01
CA LYS A 244 -6.47 -0.22 23.85
C LYS A 244 -7.71 0.60 23.49
N GLY A 245 -7.50 1.80 22.94
CA GLY A 245 -8.55 2.72 22.52
C GLY A 245 -9.10 2.46 21.11
N VAL A 246 -8.62 1.44 20.39
CA VAL A 246 -9.10 1.11 19.04
C VAL A 246 -10.59 0.78 19.10
N PRO A 247 -11.46 1.56 18.41
CA PRO A 247 -12.90 1.35 18.46
C PRO A 247 -13.31 0.05 17.76
N LEU A 248 -14.30 -0.63 18.32
CA LEU A 248 -14.83 -1.88 17.78
C LEU A 248 -15.49 -1.64 16.41
N ALA A 249 -15.21 -2.53 15.45
CA ALA A 249 -15.82 -2.54 14.12
C ALA A 249 -15.55 -1.29 13.25
N GLU A 250 -14.61 -0.43 13.64
CA GLU A 250 -14.10 0.64 12.78
C GLU A 250 -12.88 0.17 12.00
N LYS A 251 -12.61 0.85 10.87
CA LYS A 251 -11.40 0.60 10.09
C LYS A 251 -10.16 0.87 10.94
N PHE A 252 -9.18 -0.02 10.86
CA PHE A 252 -7.90 0.17 11.52
C PHE A 252 -7.15 1.35 10.89
N ALA A 253 -7.18 2.50 11.57
CA ALA A 253 -6.59 3.74 11.08
C ALA A 253 -5.06 3.70 11.03
N SER A 254 -4.46 4.56 10.20
CA SER A 254 -3.01 4.66 10.00
C SER A 254 -2.21 4.83 11.31
N HIS A 255 -2.70 5.64 12.25
CA HIS A 255 -2.00 5.86 13.52
C HIS A 255 -2.06 4.64 14.46
N HIS A 256 -3.16 3.87 14.44
CA HIS A 256 -3.23 2.58 15.13
C HIS A 256 -2.24 1.59 14.50
N LEU A 257 -2.13 1.57 13.17
CA LEU A 257 -1.16 0.74 12.46
C LEU A 257 0.28 1.09 12.85
N SER A 258 0.68 2.36 12.81
CA SER A 258 2.03 2.77 13.23
C SER A 258 2.33 2.37 14.68
N ALA A 259 1.38 2.58 15.59
CA ALA A 259 1.53 2.18 17.00
C ALA A 259 1.69 0.65 17.15
N TRP A 260 0.92 -0.13 16.39
CA TRP A 260 1.01 -1.59 16.39
C TRP A 260 2.34 -2.09 15.84
N ILE A 261 2.80 -1.52 14.72
CA ILE A 261 4.11 -1.83 14.11
C ILE A 261 5.25 -1.55 15.10
N CYS A 262 5.22 -0.40 15.79
CA CYS A 262 6.20 -0.08 16.82
C CYS A 262 6.15 -1.08 17.99
N LEU A 263 4.97 -1.52 18.43
CA LEU A 263 4.86 -2.52 19.50
C LEU A 263 5.51 -3.84 19.09
N VAL A 264 5.19 -4.36 17.90
CA VAL A 264 5.76 -5.62 17.40
C VAL A 264 7.28 -5.49 17.28
N LYS A 265 7.77 -4.32 16.84
CA LYS A 265 9.21 -4.09 16.73
C LYS A 265 9.91 -4.01 18.09
N LEU A 266 9.40 -3.21 19.03
CA LEU A 266 9.96 -3.05 20.38
C LEU A 266 9.98 -4.36 21.17
N THR A 267 9.06 -5.27 20.88
CA THR A 267 8.97 -6.58 21.51
C THR A 267 9.69 -7.67 20.73
N SER A 268 10.29 -7.36 19.58
CA SER A 268 11.04 -8.34 18.79
C SER A 268 12.34 -8.76 19.50
N SER A 269 12.80 -9.98 19.23
CA SER A 269 14.07 -10.49 19.76
C SER A 269 15.27 -9.62 19.35
N ASN A 270 15.22 -8.99 18.16
CA ASN A 270 16.25 -8.09 17.68
C ASN A 270 16.44 -6.90 18.63
N VAL A 271 15.37 -6.22 19.02
CA VAL A 271 15.44 -5.07 19.94
C VAL A 271 15.70 -5.52 21.37
N LEU A 272 14.98 -6.55 21.84
CA LEU A 272 15.08 -7.01 23.22
C LEU A 272 16.45 -7.60 23.57
N SER A 273 17.17 -8.17 22.59
CA SER A 273 18.55 -8.66 22.81
C SER A 273 19.58 -7.55 23.03
N GLN A 274 19.25 -6.30 22.67
CA GLN A 274 20.15 -5.16 22.78
C GLN A 274 19.95 -4.33 24.05
N THR A 275 18.93 -4.63 24.87
CA THR A 275 18.64 -3.89 26.10
C THR A 275 18.91 -4.72 27.35
N THR A 276 19.40 -4.05 28.39
CA THR A 276 19.53 -4.61 29.73
C THR A 276 18.18 -4.81 30.45
N THR A 277 17.09 -4.25 29.93
CA THR A 277 15.77 -4.22 30.59
C THR A 277 14.76 -5.20 30.00
N ALA A 278 15.18 -6.11 29.11
CA ALA A 278 14.30 -7.03 28.38
C ALA A 278 13.30 -7.80 29.27
N ALA A 279 13.76 -8.36 30.39
CA ALA A 279 12.88 -9.08 31.33
C ALA A 279 11.78 -8.18 31.92
N SER A 280 12.08 -6.89 32.18
CA SER A 280 11.11 -5.93 32.68
C SER A 280 10.08 -5.55 31.60
N VAL A 281 10.53 -5.36 30.36
CA VAL A 281 9.67 -5.06 29.20
C VAL A 281 8.67 -6.20 29.00
N LEU A 282 9.14 -7.44 28.99
CA LEU A 282 8.29 -8.62 28.84
C LEU A 282 7.35 -8.81 30.04
N SER A 283 7.82 -8.60 31.28
CA SER A 283 6.96 -8.67 32.47
C SER A 283 5.83 -7.65 32.42
N ASN A 284 6.11 -6.41 31.98
CA ASN A 284 5.11 -5.38 31.80
C ASN A 284 4.13 -5.73 30.68
N LEU A 285 4.63 -6.17 29.52
CA LEU A 285 3.78 -6.63 28.42
C LEU A 285 2.84 -7.76 28.84
N VAL A 286 3.33 -8.72 29.63
CA VAL A 286 2.53 -9.82 30.17
C VAL A 286 1.40 -9.31 31.08
N LYS A 287 1.64 -8.27 31.87
CA LYS A 287 0.59 -7.65 32.69
C LYS A 287 -0.48 -7.00 31.82
N GLU A 288 -0.05 -6.30 30.76
CA GLU A 288 -0.95 -5.59 29.84
C GLU A 288 -1.87 -6.53 29.07
N ILE A 289 -1.36 -7.68 28.62
CA ILE A 289 -2.16 -8.66 27.87
C ILE A 289 -3.02 -9.57 28.74
N ARG A 290 -2.75 -9.67 30.05
CA ARG A 290 -3.57 -10.45 30.99
C ARG A 290 -4.88 -9.75 31.33
N ASN A 291 -4.88 -8.42 31.35
CA ASN A 291 -6.08 -7.65 31.62
C ASN A 291 -6.84 -7.38 30.32
N GLU A 292 -7.54 -8.38 29.82
CA GLU A 292 -8.32 -8.29 28.58
C GLU A 292 -9.41 -7.20 28.64
N THR A 293 -9.96 -6.93 29.84
CA THR A 293 -11.09 -5.99 30.02
C THR A 293 -10.78 -4.52 29.70
N VAL A 294 -9.51 -4.13 29.63
CA VAL A 294 -9.12 -2.75 29.29
C VAL A 294 -8.96 -2.52 27.78
N TRP A 295 -9.12 -3.56 26.97
CA TRP A 295 -9.03 -3.46 25.51
C TRP A 295 -10.42 -3.30 24.91
N SER A 296 -10.62 -2.23 24.15
CA SER A 296 -11.91 -1.95 23.49
C SER A 296 -12.24 -2.99 22.42
N ASP A 297 -11.24 -3.37 21.62
CA ASP A 297 -11.31 -4.51 20.70
C ASP A 297 -10.39 -5.64 21.18
N GLN A 298 -11.00 -6.77 21.52
CA GLN A 298 -10.27 -7.97 21.95
C GLN A 298 -9.40 -8.54 20.84
N SER A 299 -9.76 -8.31 19.58
CA SER A 299 -9.00 -8.78 18.42
C SER A 299 -7.64 -8.11 18.33
N VAL A 300 -7.57 -6.82 18.68
CA VAL A 300 -6.31 -6.08 18.83
C VAL A 300 -5.48 -6.67 19.98
N CYS A 301 -6.10 -6.93 21.13
CA CYS A 301 -5.43 -7.59 22.27
C CYS A 301 -4.84 -8.95 21.84
N GLY A 302 -5.58 -9.74 21.07
CA GLY A 302 -5.12 -11.01 20.51
C GLY A 302 -3.83 -10.89 19.70
N THR A 303 -3.70 -9.85 18.87
CA THR A 303 -2.46 -9.63 18.11
C THR A 303 -1.26 -9.28 19.01
N VAL A 304 -1.48 -8.55 20.11
CA VAL A 304 -0.44 -8.20 21.09
C VAL A 304 -0.07 -9.41 21.95
N GLN A 305 -1.04 -10.25 22.31
CA GLN A 305 -0.81 -11.56 22.95
C GLN A 305 0.10 -12.43 22.09
N LEU A 306 -0.17 -12.49 20.78
CA LEU A 306 0.65 -13.24 19.83
C LEU A 306 2.08 -12.69 19.74
N ALA A 307 2.24 -11.37 19.59
CA ALA A 307 3.56 -10.74 19.57
C ALA A 307 4.35 -11.03 20.86
N CYS A 308 3.69 -10.99 22.01
CA CYS A 308 4.28 -11.34 23.30
C CYS A 308 4.73 -12.80 23.36
N ALA A 309 3.90 -13.73 22.90
CA ALA A 309 4.25 -15.16 22.88
C ALA A 309 5.47 -15.42 21.98
N ILE A 310 5.49 -14.81 20.78
CA ILE A 310 6.63 -14.86 19.85
C ILE A 310 7.90 -14.32 20.50
N ALA A 311 7.82 -13.15 21.13
CA ALA A 311 8.96 -12.55 21.83
C ALA A 311 9.54 -13.46 22.92
N LEU A 312 8.66 -13.99 23.80
CA LEU A 312 9.05 -14.89 24.89
C LEU A 312 9.72 -16.16 24.35
N ARG A 313 9.14 -16.80 23.32
CA ARG A 313 9.68 -18.03 22.74
C ARG A 313 10.99 -17.77 21.98
N ALA A 314 11.06 -16.70 21.20
CA ALA A 314 12.24 -16.33 20.41
C ALA A 314 13.46 -16.10 21.32
N LEU A 315 13.25 -15.43 22.46
CA LEU A 315 14.33 -15.17 23.40
C LEU A 315 14.67 -16.38 24.27
N ALA A 316 13.70 -17.23 24.62
CA ALA A 316 13.97 -18.47 25.36
C ALA A 316 14.83 -19.47 24.58
N VAL A 317 14.79 -19.43 23.24
CA VAL A 317 15.61 -20.27 22.36
C VAL A 317 16.92 -19.55 21.94
N SER A 318 17.03 -18.25 22.23
CA SER A 318 18.24 -17.47 21.93
C SER A 318 19.39 -17.86 22.86
N PRO A 319 20.65 -17.93 22.39
CA PRO A 319 21.83 -18.22 23.23
C PRO A 319 22.19 -17.09 24.23
N ALA A 320 21.33 -16.09 24.41
CA ALA A 320 21.56 -14.90 25.22
C ALA A 320 21.16 -15.11 26.70
N ASP A 321 21.90 -15.97 27.41
CA ASP A 321 21.66 -16.29 28.84
C ASP A 321 21.67 -15.07 29.77
N HIS A 322 22.31 -13.97 29.37
CA HIS A 322 22.43 -12.74 30.16
C HIS A 322 21.13 -11.93 30.30
N LEU A 323 20.09 -12.23 29.52
CA LEU A 323 18.84 -11.44 29.49
C LEU A 323 17.90 -11.73 30.68
N ASN A 324 18.19 -12.73 31.52
CA ASN A 324 17.42 -13.10 32.73
C ASN A 324 15.91 -13.32 32.50
N ILE A 325 15.52 -13.75 31.29
CA ILE A 325 14.11 -13.87 30.88
C ILE A 325 13.42 -15.06 31.54
N THR A 326 14.18 -16.02 32.07
CA THR A 326 13.69 -17.15 32.88
C THR A 326 12.87 -16.71 34.09
N ASN A 327 13.01 -15.46 34.55
CA ASN A 327 12.26 -14.90 35.66
C ASN A 327 10.83 -14.47 35.29
N VAL A 328 10.47 -14.49 34.00
CA VAL A 328 9.12 -14.16 33.53
C VAL A 328 8.26 -15.43 33.53
N GLU A 329 7.60 -15.71 34.65
CA GLU A 329 6.72 -16.89 34.80
C GLU A 329 5.41 -16.75 34.00
N VAL A 330 5.42 -17.29 32.79
CA VAL A 330 4.26 -17.31 31.88
C VAL A 330 4.19 -18.62 31.11
N ASP A 331 2.99 -19.19 31.06
CA ASP A 331 2.68 -20.30 30.17
C ASP A 331 2.46 -19.75 28.75
N VAL A 332 3.52 -19.79 27.93
CA VAL A 332 3.54 -19.21 26.58
C VAL A 332 2.48 -19.85 25.68
N ASP A 333 2.26 -21.17 25.80
CA ASP A 333 1.29 -21.89 24.98
C ASP A 333 -0.14 -21.44 25.29
N LYS A 334 -0.46 -21.19 26.57
CA LYS A 334 -1.73 -20.55 26.95
C LYS A 334 -1.89 -19.13 26.42
N VAL A 335 -0.81 -18.37 26.26
CA VAL A 335 -0.88 -17.03 25.64
C VAL A 335 -1.22 -17.14 24.17
N VAL A 336 -0.65 -18.11 23.45
CA VAL A 336 -1.01 -18.41 22.05
C VAL A 336 -2.48 -18.83 21.95
N ASP A 337 -2.96 -19.69 22.83
CA ASP A 337 -4.36 -20.13 22.85
C ASP A 337 -5.33 -18.95 23.03
N ARG A 338 -4.97 -17.99 23.89
CA ARG A 338 -5.76 -16.75 24.06
C ARG A 338 -5.71 -15.87 22.82
N ALA A 339 -4.54 -15.71 22.20
CA ALA A 339 -4.41 -14.94 20.98
C ALA A 339 -5.29 -15.49 19.85
N ILE A 340 -5.32 -16.82 19.69
CA ILE A 340 -6.19 -17.50 18.72
C ILE A 340 -7.66 -17.25 19.06
N LYS A 341 -8.07 -17.49 20.32
CA LYS A 341 -9.44 -17.25 20.79
C LYS A 341 -9.89 -15.81 20.57
N ASN A 342 -8.97 -14.86 20.75
CA ASN A 342 -9.16 -13.44 20.50
C ASN A 342 -8.90 -13.07 19.04
N LEU A 343 -9.15 -13.97 18.09
CA LEU A 343 -9.20 -13.69 16.65
C LEU A 343 -7.94 -13.01 16.07
N ALA A 344 -6.75 -13.23 16.64
CA ALA A 344 -5.52 -12.53 16.25
C ALA A 344 -5.23 -12.63 14.74
N MET A 345 -5.34 -13.83 14.17
CA MET A 345 -5.10 -14.06 12.73
C MET A 345 -6.11 -13.31 11.85
N VAL A 346 -7.39 -13.31 12.25
CA VAL A 346 -8.45 -12.62 11.53
C VAL A 346 -8.17 -11.12 11.51
N PHE A 347 -7.76 -10.55 12.64
CA PHE A 347 -7.44 -9.13 12.74
C PHE A 347 -6.15 -8.75 12.01
N ILE A 348 -5.11 -9.59 12.04
CA ILE A 348 -3.90 -9.34 11.24
C ILE A 348 -4.26 -9.30 9.76
N ARG A 349 -5.10 -10.22 9.27
CA ARG A 349 -5.54 -10.23 7.88
C ARG A 349 -6.40 -9.01 7.53
N HIS A 350 -7.51 -8.84 8.22
CA HIS A 350 -8.57 -7.91 7.82
C HIS A 350 -8.43 -6.51 8.42
N GLY A 351 -7.72 -6.38 9.54
CA GLY A 351 -7.41 -5.11 10.17
C GLY A 351 -6.06 -4.55 9.75
N VAL A 352 -4.98 -5.33 9.93
CA VAL A 352 -3.60 -4.85 9.69
C VAL A 352 -3.24 -4.86 8.20
N ILE A 353 -3.28 -6.01 7.52
CA ILE A 353 -2.86 -6.14 6.11
C ILE A 353 -3.78 -5.33 5.17
N ARG A 354 -5.09 -5.31 5.45
CA ARG A 354 -6.07 -4.53 4.66
C ARG A 354 -6.19 -3.07 5.07
N CYS A 355 -5.36 -2.58 6.00
CA CYS A 355 -5.33 -1.15 6.30
C CYS A 355 -4.88 -0.35 5.07
N ASP A 356 -5.58 0.74 4.75
CA ASP A 356 -5.30 1.57 3.57
C ASP A 356 -3.84 2.09 3.56
N SER A 357 -3.25 2.32 4.74
CA SER A 357 -1.86 2.78 4.90
C SER A 357 -0.83 1.66 5.02
N PHE A 358 -1.24 0.39 4.93
CA PHE A 358 -0.32 -0.75 5.08
C PHE A 358 0.71 -0.79 3.95
N LYS A 359 0.24 -0.74 2.69
CA LYS A 359 1.09 -0.79 1.49
C LYS A 359 1.95 0.45 1.26
N MET A 360 1.66 1.54 1.95
CA MET A 360 2.39 2.81 1.84
C MET A 360 3.81 2.72 2.42
N CYS A 361 4.10 1.73 3.26
CA CYS A 361 5.42 1.58 3.86
C CYS A 361 5.89 0.12 3.83
N CYS A 362 7.01 -0.14 3.12
CA CYS A 362 7.62 -1.47 3.04
C CYS A 362 7.97 -2.06 4.41
N THR A 363 8.22 -1.21 5.40
CA THR A 363 8.52 -1.63 6.77
C THR A 363 7.32 -2.33 7.42
N HIS A 364 6.09 -1.89 7.14
CA HIS A 364 4.89 -2.56 7.65
C HIS A 364 4.83 -4.01 7.18
N VAL A 365 5.08 -4.21 5.89
CA VAL A 365 5.14 -5.53 5.25
C VAL A 365 6.21 -6.41 5.91
N ARG A 366 7.43 -5.89 6.10
CA ARG A 366 8.54 -6.62 6.72
C ARG A 366 8.25 -7.06 8.16
N VAL A 367 7.55 -6.23 8.94
CA VAL A 367 7.20 -6.55 10.33
C VAL A 367 6.18 -7.70 10.39
N VAL A 368 5.14 -7.66 9.56
CA VAL A 368 4.16 -8.74 9.49
C VAL A 368 4.79 -10.02 8.95
N ASP A 369 5.61 -9.92 7.91
CA ASP A 369 6.36 -11.06 7.35
C ASP A 369 7.23 -11.75 8.41
N MET A 370 8.03 -10.97 9.14
CA MET A 370 8.87 -11.49 10.23
C MET A 370 8.02 -12.15 11.31
N MET A 371 6.91 -11.53 11.71
CA MET A 371 6.01 -12.08 12.72
C MET A 371 5.41 -13.43 12.29
N LEU A 372 4.97 -13.56 11.03
CA LEU A 372 4.45 -14.82 10.48
C LEU A 372 5.55 -15.89 10.40
N LYS A 373 6.75 -15.53 9.93
CA LYS A 373 7.90 -16.45 9.89
C LYS A 373 8.27 -16.95 11.29
N GLN A 374 8.28 -16.06 12.28
CA GLN A 374 8.56 -16.43 13.66
C GLN A 374 7.46 -17.31 14.26
N LEU A 375 6.18 -17.06 13.95
CA LEU A 375 5.09 -17.93 14.36
C LEU A 375 5.30 -19.36 13.84
N ILE A 376 5.63 -19.51 12.55
CA ILE A 376 5.89 -20.82 11.92
C ILE A 376 7.09 -21.51 12.55
N ALA A 377 8.20 -20.79 12.71
CA ALA A 377 9.44 -21.37 13.22
C ALA A 377 9.37 -21.76 14.70
N LEU A 378 8.66 -20.98 15.52
CA LEU A 378 8.69 -21.10 16.98
C LEU A 378 7.52 -21.91 17.56
N PHE A 379 6.42 -22.08 16.82
CA PHE A 379 5.22 -22.75 17.30
C PHE A 379 4.66 -23.83 16.35
N PRO A 380 5.49 -24.73 15.77
CA PRO A 380 5.01 -25.71 14.81
C PRO A 380 3.95 -26.65 15.40
N ALA A 381 4.09 -27.07 16.66
CA ALA A 381 3.10 -27.92 17.33
C ALA A 381 1.74 -27.24 17.47
N LYS A 382 1.71 -25.93 17.76
CA LYS A 382 0.47 -25.17 17.84
C LYS A 382 -0.16 -24.96 16.47
N LEU A 383 0.64 -24.80 15.41
CA LEU A 383 0.10 -24.73 14.05
C LEU A 383 -0.57 -26.06 13.64
N MET A 384 0.04 -27.20 13.96
CA MET A 384 -0.58 -28.51 13.75
C MET A 384 -1.87 -28.69 14.56
N GLU A 385 -1.92 -28.15 15.78
CA GLU A 385 -3.13 -28.14 16.61
C GLU A 385 -4.24 -27.29 15.96
N ILE A 386 -3.92 -26.08 15.49
CA ILE A 386 -4.87 -25.20 14.80
C ILE A 386 -5.38 -25.84 13.51
N GLU A 387 -4.51 -26.49 12.74
CA GLU A 387 -4.87 -27.24 11.53
C GLU A 387 -5.86 -28.35 11.86
N ARG A 388 -5.55 -29.20 12.85
CA ARG A 388 -6.44 -30.29 13.25
C ARG A 388 -7.79 -29.76 13.73
N ASN A 389 -7.79 -28.71 14.54
CA ASN A 389 -9.02 -28.10 15.04
C ASN A 389 -9.86 -27.44 13.93
N SER A 390 -9.27 -27.17 12.75
CA SER A 390 -10.04 -26.63 11.62
C SER A 390 -11.01 -27.65 11.03
N GLU A 391 -10.71 -28.95 11.11
CA GLU A 391 -11.67 -30.00 10.73
C GLU A 391 -12.88 -29.98 11.67
N ASP A 392 -12.65 -29.89 12.98
CA ASP A 392 -13.72 -29.80 13.98
C ASP A 392 -14.56 -28.53 13.78
N GLU A 393 -13.93 -27.40 13.41
CA GLU A 393 -14.61 -26.15 13.09
C GLU A 393 -15.52 -26.28 11.86
N LEU A 394 -15.06 -26.98 10.80
CA LEU A 394 -15.86 -27.23 9.60
C LEU A 394 -17.01 -28.22 9.86
N VAL A 395 -16.77 -29.28 10.64
CA VAL A 395 -17.84 -30.21 11.06
C VAL A 395 -18.93 -29.45 11.83
N TRP A 396 -18.55 -28.52 12.71
CA TRP A 396 -19.51 -27.67 13.40
C TRP A 396 -20.31 -26.78 12.44
N VAL A 397 -19.68 -26.23 11.39
CA VAL A 397 -20.37 -25.45 10.35
C VAL A 397 -21.41 -26.31 9.63
N ASP A 398 -21.06 -27.53 9.24
CA ASP A 398 -21.98 -28.48 8.59
C ASP A 398 -23.16 -28.80 9.52
N GLU A 399 -22.92 -29.06 10.80
CA GLU A 399 -23.99 -29.28 11.77
C GLU A 399 -24.92 -28.07 11.93
N MET A 400 -24.40 -26.84 11.89
CA MET A 400 -25.23 -25.64 11.94
C MET A 400 -26.07 -25.51 10.66
N ALA A 401 -25.47 -25.80 9.50
CA ALA A 401 -26.16 -25.79 8.21
C ALA A 401 -27.30 -26.83 8.17
N GLU A 402 -27.07 -28.05 8.67
CA GLU A 402 -28.10 -29.09 8.80
C GLU A 402 -29.25 -28.65 9.72
N LYS A 403 -28.97 -27.86 10.76
CA LYS A 403 -29.96 -27.25 11.66
C LYS A 403 -30.64 -26.01 11.05
N GLY A 404 -30.29 -25.62 9.83
CA GLY A 404 -30.79 -24.40 9.18
C GLY A 404 -30.32 -23.11 9.86
N GLN A 405 -29.21 -23.14 10.61
CA GLN A 405 -28.64 -22.01 11.32
C GLN A 405 -27.45 -21.43 10.54
N GLN A 406 -27.29 -20.11 10.59
CA GLN A 406 -26.14 -19.44 9.98
C GLN A 406 -24.91 -19.59 10.88
N ALA A 407 -23.86 -20.21 10.37
CA ALA A 407 -22.57 -20.30 11.05
C ALA A 407 -21.65 -19.13 10.64
N THR A 408 -20.88 -18.62 11.60
CA THR A 408 -19.79 -17.67 11.36
C THR A 408 -18.51 -18.23 11.99
N PRO A 409 -17.87 -19.21 11.35
CA PRO A 409 -16.62 -19.79 11.85
C PRO A 409 -15.51 -18.72 11.86
N ALA A 410 -14.59 -18.84 12.80
CA ALA A 410 -13.41 -17.98 12.89
C ALA A 410 -12.35 -18.35 11.85
N LEU A 411 -12.32 -19.61 11.39
CA LEU A 411 -11.45 -20.15 10.35
C LEU A 411 -9.99 -19.81 10.60
N HIS A 412 -9.49 -20.14 11.79
CA HIS A 412 -8.18 -19.70 12.25
C HIS A 412 -7.03 -20.17 11.35
N TYR A 413 -7.07 -21.44 10.93
CA TYR A 413 -6.06 -22.00 10.03
C TYR A 413 -6.12 -21.37 8.63
N GLU A 414 -7.31 -21.23 8.06
CA GLU A 414 -7.50 -20.57 6.77
C GLU A 414 -7.01 -19.11 6.81
N ASN A 415 -7.33 -18.37 7.87
CA ASN A 415 -6.87 -16.99 8.03
C ASN A 415 -5.35 -16.89 8.15
N LEU A 416 -4.67 -17.86 8.78
CA LEU A 416 -3.22 -17.93 8.77
C LEU A 416 -2.67 -18.09 7.35
N LEU A 417 -3.20 -19.04 6.56
CA LEU A 417 -2.78 -19.26 5.17
C LEU A 417 -3.07 -18.03 4.29
N ARG A 418 -4.25 -17.43 4.45
CA ARG A 418 -4.66 -16.22 3.73
C ARG A 418 -3.86 -14.99 4.17
N CYS A 419 -3.43 -14.87 5.43
CA CYS A 419 -2.49 -13.82 5.83
C CYS A 419 -1.20 -13.87 5.01
N ILE A 420 -0.66 -15.08 4.81
CA ILE A 420 0.55 -15.28 4.00
C ILE A 420 0.26 -14.90 2.55
N SER A 421 -0.81 -15.43 1.95
CA SER A 421 -1.24 -15.07 0.59
C SER A 421 -1.43 -13.56 0.42
N ASP A 422 -2.30 -12.94 1.22
CA ASP A 422 -2.67 -11.53 1.12
C ASP A 422 -1.44 -10.63 1.32
N LEU A 423 -0.53 -10.97 2.25
CA LEU A 423 0.71 -10.24 2.44
C LEU A 423 1.61 -10.31 1.19
N TYR A 424 1.86 -11.52 0.68
CA TYR A 424 2.78 -11.74 -0.44
C TYR A 424 2.25 -11.25 -1.79
N GLN A 425 0.93 -11.12 -1.95
CA GLN A 425 0.33 -10.42 -3.09
C GLN A 425 0.56 -8.91 -3.07
N ILE A 426 0.72 -8.31 -1.88
CA ILE A 426 0.95 -6.86 -1.71
C ILE A 426 2.46 -6.54 -1.70
N VAL A 427 3.34 -7.52 -1.46
CA VAL A 427 4.78 -7.27 -1.29
C VAL A 427 5.46 -6.88 -2.61
N ASP A 428 5.64 -5.57 -2.81
CA ASP A 428 6.59 -5.00 -3.79
C ASP A 428 7.97 -4.70 -3.15
N ASP A 429 8.37 -5.44 -2.11
CA ASP A 429 9.67 -5.24 -1.46
C ASP A 429 10.80 -5.90 -2.28
N PRO A 430 11.81 -5.14 -2.77
CA PRO A 430 12.94 -5.71 -3.51
C PRO A 430 13.82 -6.65 -2.68
N LYS A 431 13.72 -6.61 -1.33
CA LYS A 431 14.47 -7.50 -0.44
C LYS A 431 13.81 -8.86 -0.22
N ALA A 432 12.53 -9.02 -0.58
CA ALA A 432 11.84 -10.28 -0.44
C ALA A 432 12.23 -11.22 -1.60
N SER A 433 12.46 -12.50 -1.29
CA SER A 433 12.87 -13.51 -2.28
C SER A 433 11.85 -13.59 -3.42
N VAL A 434 12.29 -13.26 -4.64
CA VAL A 434 11.47 -13.32 -5.86
C VAL A 434 10.87 -14.72 -6.03
N ALA A 435 11.67 -15.77 -5.85
CA ALA A 435 11.20 -17.16 -5.94
C ALA A 435 10.14 -17.52 -4.88
N LEU A 436 10.21 -16.93 -3.68
CA LEU A 436 9.21 -17.15 -2.64
C LEU A 436 7.91 -16.39 -2.96
N LYS A 437 8.02 -15.16 -3.47
CA LYS A 437 6.86 -14.40 -3.94
C LYS A 437 6.18 -15.12 -5.08
N GLU A 438 6.93 -15.55 -6.09
CA GLU A 438 6.41 -16.32 -7.23
C GLU A 438 5.73 -17.59 -6.74
N CYS A 439 6.39 -18.42 -5.94
CA CYS A 439 5.81 -19.66 -5.40
C CYS A 439 4.56 -19.41 -4.53
N ILE A 440 4.56 -18.43 -3.63
CA ILE A 440 3.38 -18.13 -2.80
C ILE A 440 2.26 -17.52 -3.65
N THR A 441 2.57 -16.65 -4.60
CA THR A 441 1.56 -16.07 -5.50
C THR A 441 1.00 -17.17 -6.39
N GLU A 442 1.84 -18.05 -6.95
CA GLU A 442 1.44 -19.22 -7.73
C GLU A 442 0.64 -20.23 -6.91
N LEU A 443 0.96 -20.46 -5.62
CA LEU A 443 0.18 -21.33 -4.72
C LEU A 443 -1.14 -20.69 -4.28
N SER A 444 -1.14 -19.37 -4.03
CA SER A 444 -2.34 -18.60 -3.68
C SER A 444 -3.27 -18.44 -4.90
N MET A 445 -2.66 -18.38 -6.09
CA MET A 445 -3.29 -18.40 -7.42
C MET A 445 -3.37 -19.83 -7.99
N ALA A 446 -2.97 -20.88 -7.26
CA ALA A 446 -3.07 -22.25 -7.76
C ALA A 446 -4.54 -22.69 -7.86
N TYR A 447 -5.45 -21.92 -7.25
CA TYR A 447 -6.89 -21.97 -7.46
C TYR A 447 -7.42 -20.86 -8.38
N SER A 448 -6.57 -20.02 -8.94
CA SER A 448 -6.91 -18.91 -9.85
C SER A 448 -5.71 -18.55 -10.74
N SER A 449 -5.48 -19.32 -11.80
CA SER A 449 -4.55 -19.07 -12.93
C SER A 449 -3.04 -19.32 -12.72
N SER A 450 -2.56 -20.36 -13.40
CA SER A 450 -1.15 -20.63 -13.71
C SER A 450 -0.58 -19.52 -14.61
N GLY A 451 -0.06 -18.47 -14.00
CA GLY A 451 0.40 -17.27 -14.70
C GLY A 451 1.80 -17.35 -15.31
N SER A 452 2.72 -18.16 -14.76
CA SER A 452 4.16 -17.97 -15.00
C SER A 452 4.87 -19.08 -15.80
N ASP A 453 4.43 -20.33 -15.66
CA ASP A 453 5.18 -21.49 -16.18
C ASP A 453 4.50 -22.17 -17.39
N ASP A 454 5.09 -21.97 -18.57
CA ASP A 454 4.64 -22.55 -19.83
C ASP A 454 4.71 -24.10 -19.84
N ASP A 455 5.65 -24.69 -19.11
CA ASP A 455 5.82 -26.14 -19.05
C ASP A 455 4.79 -26.79 -18.12
N ALA A 456 4.48 -26.13 -17.00
CA ALA A 456 3.39 -26.57 -16.12
C ALA A 456 2.03 -26.55 -16.85
N ALA A 457 1.73 -25.49 -17.60
CA ALA A 457 0.49 -25.36 -18.37
C ALA A 457 0.29 -26.53 -19.37
N GLU A 458 1.38 -26.98 -20.01
CA GLU A 458 1.31 -28.12 -20.93
C GLU A 458 1.07 -29.44 -20.19
N VAL A 459 1.71 -29.67 -19.03
CA VAL A 459 1.46 -30.85 -18.19
C VAL A 459 -0.01 -30.92 -17.77
N PHE A 460 -0.61 -29.79 -17.38
CA PHE A 460 -2.04 -29.72 -17.05
C PHE A 460 -2.97 -30.11 -18.20
N LEU A 461 -2.57 -29.85 -19.45
CA LEU A 461 -3.32 -30.20 -20.66
C LEU A 461 -3.04 -31.61 -21.18
N GLU A 462 -1.83 -32.14 -20.95
CA GLU A 462 -1.39 -33.44 -21.45
C GLU A 462 -1.74 -34.61 -20.52
N GLU A 463 -1.76 -34.37 -19.19
CA GLU A 463 -1.97 -35.42 -18.21
C GLU A 463 -3.44 -35.88 -18.17
N ARG A 464 -3.72 -36.96 -18.90
CA ARG A 464 -5.06 -37.50 -19.10
C ARG A 464 -5.74 -37.91 -17.79
N GLN A 465 -4.97 -38.28 -16.77
CA GLN A 465 -5.54 -38.63 -15.46
C GLN A 465 -6.16 -37.43 -14.75
N TRP A 466 -5.69 -36.22 -15.03
CA TRP A 466 -6.21 -35.00 -14.40
C TRP A 466 -7.42 -34.45 -15.14
N ALA A 467 -7.47 -34.62 -16.47
CA ALA A 467 -8.57 -34.20 -17.35
C ALA A 467 -9.03 -32.74 -17.09
N VAL A 468 -8.08 -31.86 -16.75
CA VAL A 468 -8.37 -30.51 -16.21
C VAL A 468 -9.21 -29.66 -17.16
N LEU A 469 -8.91 -29.70 -18.46
CA LEU A 469 -9.64 -28.95 -19.48
C LEU A 469 -11.11 -29.38 -19.58
N ASP A 470 -11.36 -30.69 -19.72
CA ASP A 470 -12.71 -31.22 -19.88
C ASP A 470 -13.51 -31.13 -18.57
N ALA A 471 -12.86 -31.33 -17.41
CA ALA A 471 -13.50 -31.12 -16.11
C ALA A 471 -13.92 -29.66 -15.89
N ALA A 472 -13.02 -28.70 -16.18
CA ALA A 472 -13.32 -27.28 -16.04
C ALA A 472 -14.46 -26.85 -16.96
N LEU A 473 -14.41 -27.21 -18.25
CA LEU A 473 -15.45 -26.84 -19.23
C LEU A 473 -16.77 -27.58 -18.98
N GLY A 474 -16.73 -28.81 -18.47
CA GLY A 474 -17.90 -29.54 -18.00
C GLY A 474 -18.61 -28.82 -16.85
N VAL A 475 -17.86 -28.33 -15.86
CA VAL A 475 -18.41 -27.54 -14.75
C VAL A 475 -18.94 -26.18 -15.22
N VAL A 476 -18.25 -25.50 -16.14
CA VAL A 476 -18.74 -24.24 -16.73
C VAL A 476 -20.08 -24.44 -17.46
N SER A 477 -20.26 -25.60 -18.10
CA SER A 477 -21.51 -25.97 -18.79
C SER A 477 -22.66 -26.32 -17.81
N ALA A 478 -22.37 -26.54 -16.54
CA ALA A 478 -23.33 -26.92 -15.51
C ALA A 478 -23.94 -25.68 -14.79
N PRO A 479 -25.10 -25.81 -14.11
CA PRO A 479 -25.71 -24.72 -13.36
C PRO A 479 -25.00 -24.48 -12.00
N VAL A 480 -23.79 -23.92 -12.05
CA VAL A 480 -22.98 -23.57 -10.86
C VAL A 480 -22.95 -22.05 -10.63
N PRO A 481 -22.46 -21.56 -9.47
CA PRO A 481 -22.34 -20.12 -9.19
C PRO A 481 -21.49 -19.37 -10.23
N LEU A 482 -21.93 -18.16 -10.61
CA LEU A 482 -21.28 -17.32 -11.63
C LEU A 482 -19.79 -17.03 -11.34
N PRO A 483 -19.36 -16.74 -10.08
CA PRO A 483 -17.95 -16.53 -9.77
C PRO A 483 -17.07 -17.76 -10.05
N LEU A 484 -17.59 -18.97 -9.79
CA LEU A 484 -16.88 -20.21 -10.07
C LEU A 484 -16.69 -20.42 -11.57
N LYS A 485 -17.72 -20.14 -12.39
CA LYS A 485 -17.60 -20.21 -13.85
C LYS A 485 -16.56 -19.23 -14.37
N GLY A 486 -16.60 -17.99 -13.90
CA GLY A 486 -15.60 -16.97 -14.24
C GLY A 486 -14.18 -17.39 -13.89
N ALA A 487 -13.97 -17.96 -12.70
CA ALA A 487 -12.67 -18.48 -12.28
C ALA A 487 -12.17 -19.64 -13.15
N LEU A 488 -13.03 -20.60 -13.49
CA LEU A 488 -12.68 -21.73 -14.35
C LEU A 488 -12.36 -21.29 -15.78
N LEU A 489 -13.09 -20.31 -16.33
CA LEU A 489 -12.76 -19.73 -17.63
C LEU A 489 -11.41 -19.01 -17.63
N ARG A 490 -11.06 -18.30 -16.54
CA ARG A 490 -9.72 -17.72 -16.35
C ARG A 490 -8.63 -18.78 -16.20
N LEU A 491 -8.92 -19.90 -15.53
CA LEU A 491 -8.00 -21.05 -15.46
C LEU A 491 -7.72 -21.58 -16.87
N VAL A 492 -8.77 -21.84 -17.66
CA VAL A 492 -8.59 -22.31 -19.06
C VAL A 492 -7.85 -21.28 -19.90
N ALA A 493 -8.09 -19.98 -19.69
CA ALA A 493 -7.35 -18.91 -20.35
C ALA A 493 -5.84 -18.98 -20.04
N ALA A 494 -5.48 -19.27 -18.79
CA ALA A 494 -4.10 -19.37 -18.35
C ALA A 494 -3.35 -20.57 -18.94
N LEU A 495 -4.08 -21.62 -19.35
CA LEU A 495 -3.51 -22.80 -20.02
C LEU A 495 -3.21 -22.55 -21.51
N ALA A 496 -3.73 -21.49 -22.12
CA ALA A 496 -3.54 -21.16 -23.54
C ALA A 496 -2.18 -20.47 -23.80
N LYS A 497 -1.07 -21.09 -23.38
CA LYS A 497 0.29 -20.53 -23.49
C LYS A 497 0.97 -20.75 -24.84
N ARG A 498 0.67 -21.86 -25.52
CA ARG A 498 1.23 -22.20 -26.84
C ARG A 498 0.11 -22.36 -27.88
N GLU A 499 0.45 -22.21 -29.16
CA GLU A 499 -0.50 -22.34 -30.27
C GLU A 499 -1.20 -23.72 -30.29
N ALA A 500 -0.46 -24.80 -30.00
CA ALA A 500 -1.02 -26.14 -29.92
C ALA A 500 -2.05 -26.27 -28.78
N SER A 501 -1.74 -25.69 -27.62
CA SER A 501 -2.60 -25.65 -26.44
C SER A 501 -3.87 -24.85 -26.71
N ALA A 502 -3.75 -23.69 -27.37
CA ALA A 502 -4.89 -22.87 -27.77
C ALA A 502 -5.83 -23.59 -28.73
N LEU A 503 -5.29 -24.32 -29.72
CA LEU A 503 -6.11 -25.13 -30.64
C LEU A 503 -6.84 -26.28 -29.91
N ARG A 504 -6.18 -26.94 -28.95
CA ARG A 504 -6.82 -27.97 -28.10
C ARG A 504 -7.98 -27.38 -27.31
N ILE A 505 -7.79 -26.20 -26.73
CA ILE A 505 -8.84 -25.49 -25.97
C ILE A 505 -10.00 -25.12 -26.88
N TRP A 506 -9.76 -24.59 -28.08
CA TRP A 506 -10.83 -24.34 -29.06
C TRP A 506 -11.67 -25.58 -29.36
N ASN A 507 -11.03 -26.73 -29.57
CA ASN A 507 -11.73 -27.98 -29.83
C ASN A 507 -12.57 -28.43 -28.64
N SER A 508 -12.05 -28.31 -27.41
CA SER A 508 -12.80 -28.69 -26.20
C SER A 508 -13.95 -27.72 -25.90
N LEU A 509 -13.78 -26.41 -26.18
CA LEU A 509 -14.86 -25.43 -26.10
C LEU A 509 -16.04 -25.82 -26.99
N ASN A 510 -15.76 -26.22 -28.22
CA ASN A 510 -16.76 -26.67 -29.18
C ASN A 510 -17.42 -27.99 -28.74
N ALA A 511 -16.64 -28.93 -28.21
CA ALA A 511 -17.15 -30.20 -27.69
C ALA A 511 -18.14 -30.02 -26.53
N HIS A 512 -17.91 -29.02 -25.66
CA HIS A 512 -18.80 -28.67 -24.55
C HIS A 512 -19.95 -27.74 -24.95
N GLY A 513 -19.93 -27.17 -26.16
CA GLY A 513 -21.03 -26.37 -26.70
C GLY A 513 -21.32 -25.08 -25.92
N LEU A 514 -20.30 -24.46 -25.31
CA LEU A 514 -20.48 -23.26 -24.48
C LEU A 514 -21.15 -22.09 -25.21
N CYS A 515 -20.85 -21.92 -26.50
CA CYS A 515 -21.53 -20.96 -27.37
C CYS A 515 -21.94 -21.67 -28.66
N THR A 516 -23.25 -21.69 -28.95
CA THR A 516 -23.78 -22.34 -30.16
C THR A 516 -24.84 -21.48 -30.82
N PHE A 517 -25.10 -21.72 -32.10
CA PHE A 517 -26.26 -21.17 -32.80
C PHE A 517 -27.41 -22.17 -32.74
N ALA A 518 -28.58 -21.70 -32.34
CA ALA A 518 -29.83 -22.41 -32.57
C ALA A 518 -30.21 -22.38 -34.06
N GLU A 519 -31.16 -23.24 -34.45
CA GLU A 519 -31.65 -23.34 -35.84
C GLU A 519 -32.17 -22.00 -36.40
N ASN A 520 -32.62 -21.10 -35.52
CA ASN A 520 -33.10 -19.76 -35.87
C ASN A 520 -32.00 -18.68 -35.89
N GLY A 521 -30.73 -19.06 -35.71
CA GLY A 521 -29.58 -18.15 -35.67
C GLY A 521 -29.38 -17.42 -34.33
N THR A 522 -30.17 -17.71 -33.30
CA THR A 522 -29.96 -17.14 -31.96
C THR A 522 -28.79 -17.80 -31.24
N LEU A 523 -28.02 -17.01 -30.49
CA LEU A 523 -26.94 -17.51 -29.65
C LEU A 523 -27.52 -18.24 -28.43
N GLN A 524 -26.96 -19.41 -28.12
CA GLN A 524 -27.30 -20.24 -26.96
C GLN A 524 -26.05 -20.56 -26.12
N GLY A 525 -26.26 -21.16 -24.96
CA GLY A 525 -25.21 -21.43 -23.97
C GLY A 525 -24.96 -20.21 -23.09
N LEU A 526 -23.73 -19.71 -23.06
CA LEU A 526 -23.34 -18.55 -22.25
C LEU A 526 -24.21 -17.30 -22.53
N GLN A 527 -24.69 -17.11 -23.75
CA GLN A 527 -25.65 -16.03 -24.07
C GLN A 527 -26.91 -16.10 -23.21
N ARG A 528 -27.51 -17.28 -23.13
CA ARG A 528 -28.76 -17.46 -22.40
C ARG A 528 -28.53 -17.22 -20.91
N GLU A 529 -27.42 -17.70 -20.38
CA GLU A 529 -27.05 -17.49 -18.99
C GLU A 529 -26.74 -16.03 -18.65
N LEU A 530 -26.10 -15.29 -19.58
CA LEU A 530 -25.89 -13.85 -19.45
C LEU A 530 -27.22 -13.12 -19.30
N ASP A 531 -28.19 -13.43 -20.16
CA ASP A 531 -29.51 -12.77 -20.16
C ASP A 531 -30.37 -13.17 -18.94
N GLU A 532 -30.33 -14.46 -18.54
CA GLU A 532 -31.20 -15.00 -17.49
C GLU A 532 -30.64 -14.86 -16.07
N ARG A 533 -29.30 -14.89 -15.90
CA ARG A 533 -28.64 -14.92 -14.59
C ARG A 533 -27.73 -13.73 -14.35
N GLU A 534 -26.73 -13.49 -15.20
CA GLU A 534 -25.74 -12.41 -14.97
C GLU A 534 -26.42 -11.03 -14.93
N CYS A 535 -27.36 -10.78 -15.85
CA CYS A 535 -28.14 -9.53 -15.86
C CYS A 535 -29.10 -9.40 -14.67
N ALA A 536 -29.66 -10.50 -14.19
CA ALA A 536 -30.60 -10.50 -13.05
C ALA A 536 -29.89 -10.33 -11.71
N GLU A 537 -28.71 -10.91 -11.56
CA GLU A 537 -27.87 -10.83 -10.37
C GLU A 537 -26.95 -9.61 -10.37
N GLU A 538 -26.85 -8.88 -11.50
CA GLU A 538 -25.92 -7.77 -11.75
C GLU A 538 -24.44 -8.15 -11.53
N MET A 539 -24.13 -9.45 -11.68
CA MET A 539 -22.79 -10.05 -11.53
C MET A 539 -22.35 -10.67 -12.86
N PHE A 540 -21.21 -10.24 -13.40
CA PHE A 540 -20.75 -10.58 -14.76
C PHE A 540 -19.45 -11.40 -14.78
N ASP A 541 -19.21 -12.19 -13.73
CA ASP A 541 -17.98 -12.97 -13.57
C ASP A 541 -17.74 -13.97 -14.72
N THR A 542 -18.81 -14.56 -15.27
CA THR A 542 -18.71 -15.55 -16.35
C THR A 542 -18.34 -14.87 -17.66
N SER A 543 -19.03 -13.76 -17.97
CA SER A 543 -18.71 -12.90 -19.11
C SER A 543 -17.27 -12.39 -19.05
N LEU A 544 -16.81 -11.93 -17.88
CA LEU A 544 -15.44 -11.44 -17.70
C LEU A 544 -14.41 -12.55 -17.88
N GLY A 545 -14.61 -13.71 -17.25
CA GLY A 545 -13.74 -14.89 -17.43
C GLY A 545 -13.67 -15.33 -18.89
N PHE A 546 -14.78 -15.23 -19.63
CA PHE A 546 -14.82 -15.53 -21.06
C PHE A 546 -14.00 -14.54 -21.91
N VAL A 547 -14.02 -13.25 -21.57
CA VAL A 547 -13.15 -12.24 -22.24
C VAL A 547 -11.67 -12.58 -22.06
N HIS A 548 -11.24 -12.94 -20.85
CA HIS A 548 -9.86 -13.39 -20.60
C HIS A 548 -9.48 -14.61 -21.44
N LEU A 549 -10.40 -15.57 -21.56
CA LEU A 549 -10.19 -16.77 -22.36
C LEU A 549 -10.00 -16.43 -23.83
N LEU A 550 -10.91 -15.66 -24.43
CA LEU A 550 -10.77 -15.27 -25.84
C LEU A 550 -9.53 -14.43 -26.10
N ARG A 551 -9.17 -13.51 -25.19
CA ARG A 551 -7.93 -12.75 -25.28
C ARG A 551 -6.71 -13.69 -25.37
N SER A 552 -6.63 -14.68 -24.50
CA SER A 552 -5.51 -15.63 -24.45
C SER A 552 -5.45 -16.55 -25.68
N LEU A 553 -6.62 -16.94 -26.20
CA LEU A 553 -6.69 -17.76 -27.42
C LEU A 553 -6.33 -16.98 -28.68
N LEU A 554 -6.66 -15.69 -28.74
CA LEU A 554 -6.45 -14.83 -29.89
C LEU A 554 -5.11 -14.08 -29.87
N SER A 555 -4.36 -14.10 -28.76
CA SER A 555 -3.03 -13.48 -28.67
C SER A 555 -1.93 -14.21 -29.46
N HIS A 556 -2.23 -15.39 -30.00
CA HIS A 556 -1.29 -16.21 -30.76
C HIS A 556 -1.22 -15.78 -32.23
N SER A 557 -0.08 -15.28 -32.69
CA SER A 557 0.06 -14.64 -34.00
C SER A 557 -0.14 -15.56 -35.21
N HIS A 558 0.03 -16.88 -35.07
CA HIS A 558 -0.15 -17.84 -36.17
C HIS A 558 -1.30 -18.82 -35.96
N ILE A 559 -2.21 -18.57 -35.01
CA ILE A 559 -3.35 -19.45 -34.80
C ILE A 559 -4.35 -19.36 -35.96
N THR A 560 -4.70 -20.50 -36.54
CA THR A 560 -5.85 -20.57 -37.45
C THR A 560 -7.13 -20.64 -36.62
N ILE A 561 -7.91 -19.55 -36.63
CA ILE A 561 -9.19 -19.50 -35.93
C ILE A 561 -10.12 -20.56 -36.54
N PRO A 562 -10.65 -21.52 -35.76
CA PRO A 562 -11.52 -22.56 -36.30
C PRO A 562 -12.84 -21.99 -36.84
N GLU A 563 -13.39 -22.60 -37.89
CA GLU A 563 -14.66 -22.14 -38.51
C GLU A 563 -15.84 -22.16 -37.52
N PHE A 564 -15.81 -23.05 -36.53
CA PHE A 564 -16.82 -23.14 -35.47
C PHE A 564 -16.68 -22.06 -34.38
N ALA A 565 -15.68 -21.17 -34.46
CA ALA A 565 -15.47 -20.10 -33.47
C ALA A 565 -16.47 -18.93 -33.62
N ALA A 566 -17.21 -18.86 -34.74
CA ALA A 566 -18.18 -17.80 -35.02
C ALA A 566 -19.16 -17.47 -33.86
N PRO A 567 -19.85 -18.44 -33.20
CA PRO A 567 -20.73 -18.13 -32.09
C PRO A 567 -20.00 -17.53 -30.87
N TYR A 568 -18.74 -17.88 -30.65
CA TYR A 568 -17.91 -17.36 -29.54
C TYR A 568 -17.53 -15.90 -29.79
N LEU A 569 -17.10 -15.58 -31.01
CA LEU A 569 -16.77 -14.21 -31.42
C LEU A 569 -18.02 -13.32 -31.45
N GLN A 570 -19.17 -13.86 -31.88
CA GLN A 570 -20.42 -13.12 -31.87
C GLN A 570 -20.92 -12.84 -30.45
N TYR A 571 -20.74 -13.79 -29.51
CA TYR A 571 -21.05 -13.58 -28.10
C TYR A 571 -20.20 -12.45 -27.51
N LEU A 572 -18.89 -12.44 -27.76
CA LEU A 572 -18.01 -11.34 -27.32
C LEU A 572 -18.47 -9.98 -27.86
N THR A 573 -18.64 -9.88 -29.18
CA THR A 573 -18.87 -8.60 -29.86
C THR A 573 -20.30 -8.07 -29.67
N LYS A 574 -21.33 -8.90 -29.86
CA LYS A 574 -22.75 -8.46 -29.86
C LYS A 574 -23.41 -8.54 -28.48
N SER A 575 -22.87 -9.34 -27.58
CA SER A 575 -23.54 -9.62 -26.32
C SER A 575 -22.79 -9.06 -25.13
N ILE A 576 -21.46 -9.04 -25.15
CA ILE A 576 -20.67 -8.43 -24.09
C ILE A 576 -20.36 -6.97 -24.45
N VAL A 577 -19.60 -6.74 -25.53
CA VAL A 577 -19.05 -5.42 -25.87
C VAL A 577 -20.15 -4.41 -26.20
N SER A 578 -21.05 -4.71 -27.15
CA SER A 578 -22.03 -3.73 -27.61
C SER A 578 -23.10 -3.37 -26.57
N GLN A 579 -23.31 -4.21 -25.55
CA GLN A 579 -24.32 -3.99 -24.51
C GLN A 579 -23.71 -3.53 -23.16
N MET A 580 -22.38 -3.46 -23.06
CA MET A 580 -21.67 -3.12 -21.83
C MET A 580 -22.15 -1.79 -21.23
N ALA A 581 -22.32 -0.76 -22.05
CA ALA A 581 -22.76 0.56 -21.60
C ALA A 581 -24.22 0.62 -21.11
N SER A 582 -25.03 -0.41 -21.42
CA SER A 582 -26.47 -0.45 -21.13
C SER A 582 -26.84 -1.28 -19.90
N ARG A 583 -25.88 -1.95 -19.26
CA ARG A 583 -26.10 -2.86 -18.13
C ARG A 583 -25.86 -2.19 -16.78
N SER A 584 -26.57 -2.67 -15.76
CA SER A 584 -26.35 -2.33 -14.35
C SER A 584 -25.33 -3.28 -13.73
N TYR A 585 -24.42 -2.77 -12.91
CA TYR A 585 -23.33 -3.53 -12.30
C TYR A 585 -23.36 -3.38 -10.77
N LYS A 586 -23.39 -4.50 -10.06
CA LYS A 586 -23.42 -4.52 -8.58
C LYS A 586 -22.09 -4.08 -7.97
N ASP A 587 -20.98 -4.50 -8.58
CA ASP A 587 -19.62 -4.11 -8.23
C ASP A 587 -18.93 -3.43 -9.42
N ILE A 588 -18.89 -2.10 -9.44
CA ILE A 588 -18.04 -1.30 -10.37
C ILE A 588 -16.56 -1.34 -9.86
N GLY A 589 -16.17 -2.49 -9.32
CA GLY A 589 -15.31 -2.58 -8.16
C GLY A 589 -13.84 -2.83 -8.45
N HIS A 590 -13.50 -3.68 -9.42
CA HIS A 590 -12.19 -4.34 -9.39
C HIS A 590 -11.38 -4.29 -10.69
N GLU A 591 -12.00 -4.22 -11.87
CA GLU A 591 -11.28 -4.27 -13.15
C GLU A 591 -11.97 -3.36 -14.19
N THR A 592 -11.23 -2.39 -14.74
CA THR A 592 -11.71 -1.64 -15.92
C THR A 592 -11.16 -2.33 -17.15
N VAL A 593 -12.02 -2.88 -18.00
CA VAL A 593 -11.61 -3.61 -19.20
C VAL A 593 -11.73 -2.68 -20.41
N ASN A 594 -10.60 -2.22 -20.94
CA ASN A 594 -10.50 -1.62 -22.26
C ASN A 594 -10.46 -2.74 -23.30
N ILE A 595 -11.37 -2.73 -24.26
CA ILE A 595 -11.39 -3.70 -25.37
C ILE A 595 -11.21 -2.89 -26.66
N VAL A 596 -10.06 -3.04 -27.30
CA VAL A 596 -9.76 -2.50 -28.62
C VAL A 596 -9.83 -3.65 -29.62
N ILE A 597 -10.71 -3.50 -30.60
CA ILE A 597 -10.92 -4.47 -31.67
C ILE A 597 -10.46 -3.82 -32.97
N SER A 598 -9.43 -4.37 -33.62
CA SER A 598 -9.03 -3.95 -34.97
C SER A 598 -9.49 -4.98 -36.00
N GLU A 599 -10.10 -4.49 -37.09
CA GLU A 599 -10.49 -5.29 -38.24
C GLU A 599 -9.68 -4.84 -39.47
N GLN A 600 -9.06 -5.79 -40.17
CA GLN A 600 -8.51 -5.60 -41.52
C GLN A 600 -9.22 -6.53 -42.49
N ASP A 601 -9.72 -5.98 -43.61
CA ASP A 601 -10.37 -6.73 -44.69
C ASP A 601 -11.52 -7.66 -44.27
N GLY A 602 -12.30 -7.26 -43.25
CA GLY A 602 -13.43 -8.04 -42.75
C GLY A 602 -13.06 -9.24 -41.87
N ALA A 603 -11.79 -9.35 -41.47
CA ALA A 603 -11.30 -10.28 -40.47
C ALA A 603 -10.78 -9.52 -39.24
N LEU A 604 -11.02 -10.07 -38.04
CA LEU A 604 -10.43 -9.59 -36.79
C LEU A 604 -8.90 -9.70 -36.90
N SER A 605 -8.21 -8.56 -36.93
CA SER A 605 -6.74 -8.50 -37.07
C SER A 605 -6.02 -8.40 -35.72
N GLU A 606 -6.64 -7.80 -34.71
CA GLU A 606 -6.03 -7.63 -33.38
C GLU A 606 -7.12 -7.43 -32.32
N LEU A 607 -7.04 -8.15 -31.20
CA LEU A 607 -7.89 -7.95 -30.03
C LEU A 607 -7.01 -7.56 -28.84
N GLU A 608 -6.91 -6.27 -28.56
CA GLU A 608 -6.25 -5.77 -27.37
C GLU A 608 -7.26 -5.62 -26.24
N VAL A 609 -7.10 -6.42 -25.19
CA VAL A 609 -7.88 -6.29 -23.96
C VAL A 609 -6.95 -5.82 -22.86
N GLU A 610 -7.03 -4.54 -22.48
CA GLU A 610 -6.26 -3.98 -21.38
C GLU A 610 -7.13 -3.91 -20.13
N ILE A 611 -6.68 -4.58 -19.06
CA ILE A 611 -7.40 -4.62 -17.78
C ILE A 611 -6.63 -3.74 -16.83
N LEU A 612 -7.17 -2.57 -16.53
CA LEU A 612 -6.53 -1.60 -15.65
C LEU A 612 -6.88 -1.92 -14.19
N PRO A 613 -5.87 -2.14 -13.32
CA PRO A 613 -6.05 -2.09 -11.88
C PRO A 613 -6.51 -0.68 -11.47
N LYS A 614 -7.35 -0.58 -10.44
CA LYS A 614 -8.05 0.66 -10.03
C LYS A 614 -7.16 1.83 -9.58
N GLU A 615 -5.84 1.77 -9.73
CA GLU A 615 -4.92 2.80 -9.25
C GLU A 615 -4.65 3.93 -10.24
N ILE A 616 -5.24 3.91 -11.44
CA ILE A 616 -5.13 5.03 -12.38
C ILE A 616 -6.49 5.69 -12.61
N ARG A 617 -6.66 6.81 -11.90
CA ARG A 617 -7.54 7.97 -12.14
C ARG A 617 -8.99 7.94 -11.59
N ALA A 618 -9.16 8.78 -10.58
CA ALA A 618 -10.24 9.77 -10.61
C ALA A 618 -10.14 10.60 -11.90
N ILE A 619 -11.21 10.70 -12.68
CA ILE A 619 -11.61 11.89 -13.47
C ILE A 619 -13.07 11.69 -13.95
N THR A 620 -13.92 12.55 -13.40
CA THR A 620 -15.19 13.11 -13.92
C THR A 620 -16.37 12.21 -14.29
N ALA A 621 -17.51 12.58 -13.72
CA ALA A 621 -18.85 12.15 -14.10
C ALA A 621 -19.06 12.08 -15.61
N GLY A 622 -19.53 10.92 -16.05
CA GLY A 622 -20.26 10.68 -17.29
C GLY A 622 -19.53 11.05 -18.57
N HIS A 623 -18.64 10.19 -19.07
CA HIS A 623 -18.41 9.92 -20.50
C HIS A 623 -17.61 8.60 -20.59
N LEU A 624 -18.15 7.60 -21.28
CA LEU A 624 -17.46 6.36 -21.64
C LEU A 624 -16.40 6.71 -22.71
N HIS A 625 -15.11 6.64 -22.36
CA HIS A 625 -14.02 6.82 -23.34
C HIS A 625 -13.85 5.53 -24.14
N VAL A 626 -14.52 5.43 -25.29
CA VAL A 626 -14.10 4.52 -26.36
C VAL A 626 -12.97 5.22 -27.11
N VAL A 627 -11.73 4.81 -26.87
CA VAL A 627 -10.60 5.25 -27.69
C VAL A 627 -10.66 4.46 -29.00
N VAL A 628 -11.32 5.02 -30.01
CA VAL A 628 -11.06 4.63 -31.40
C VAL A 628 -9.81 5.38 -31.81
N GLU A 629 -8.64 4.74 -31.73
CA GLU A 629 -7.44 5.28 -32.38
C GLU A 629 -7.64 5.23 -33.90
N HIS A 630 -8.15 6.34 -34.46
CA HIS A 630 -7.88 6.67 -35.84
C HIS A 630 -6.36 6.88 -35.97
N ARG A 631 -5.64 5.85 -36.45
CA ARG A 631 -4.36 6.06 -37.12
C ARG A 631 -4.61 6.98 -38.31
N LEU A 632 -4.34 8.26 -38.11
CA LEU A 632 -4.05 9.24 -39.16
C LEU A 632 -2.76 8.78 -39.88
N VAL A 633 -2.90 7.81 -40.78
CA VAL A 633 -2.00 7.69 -41.92
C VAL A 633 -2.48 8.71 -42.94
N PHE A 634 -1.84 9.87 -42.97
CA PHE A 634 -1.86 10.73 -44.14
C PHE A 634 -1.17 9.99 -45.29
N LEU A 635 -1.95 9.27 -46.10
CA LEU A 635 -1.63 8.99 -47.49
C LEU A 635 -2.86 9.36 -48.31
N GLY A 636 -2.75 10.53 -48.96
CA GLY A 636 -3.83 11.10 -49.74
C GLY A 636 -4.21 10.22 -50.92
N ILE A 637 -5.52 10.15 -51.17
CA ILE A 637 -6.06 9.89 -52.50
C ILE A 637 -7.17 10.92 -52.71
N GLU A 638 -6.96 11.73 -53.73
CA GLU A 638 -7.89 12.73 -54.23
C GLU A 638 -9.27 12.12 -54.51
N ARG A 639 -10.32 12.88 -54.24
CA ARG A 639 -11.62 12.65 -54.86
C ARG A 639 -11.46 12.76 -56.38
N ALA A 640 -11.76 11.68 -57.08
CA ALA A 640 -12.28 11.73 -58.43
C ALA A 640 -13.61 10.95 -58.44
N ASP A 641 -14.67 11.72 -58.72
CA ASP A 641 -16.08 11.38 -59.02
C ASP A 641 -16.94 10.63 -58.00
#